data_AF-A0A8J7H274-F1
#
_entry.id   AF-A0A8J7H274-F1
#
_cell.length_a   1.000
_cell.length_b   1.000
_cell.length_c   1.000
_cell.angle_alpha   90.00
_cell.angle_beta   90.00
_cell.angle_gamma   90.00
#
_symmetry.space_group_name_H-M   'P 1'
#
loop_
_entity.id
_entity.type
_entity.pdbx_description
1 polymer ?
#
loop_
_entity_poly.entity_id
_entity_poly.type
_entity_poly.pdbx_seq_one_letter_code
_entity_poly.pdbx_strand_id
1 'polypeptide(L)'
;MFKIIDDTFKYVKTKLPNISTKLGQRDKNKIMPIIVVSFLIIIILEMLSRRSIFAGLGFIITNPLMFFFNVLIVLVTMSATMMFSRRLFMMTLVSVMWLSLGLINFILMSYRSTPLTSMDFFMLKSVIGIIPLYLSIVQIILIAIMIVIVIAAMFYLWKKLKKNRVIFKIPLFIIGISAILMLVISSIALKINALSNSFGNLPDAFSNYGFAYCFSNSIFDLGIKEPDEYSEEYVHEVKEKIEKEPVNNNSDIDTVTNDKITDDSETGDLNEQGEIEVTPKVNVNVQRKPNIIMVQLESFFDVNLLLDYSFSENPVPNFTLLKEQYSSGFLTVPSFGAGTANTEFEVLTGMNNDHFGTGEYPYKTILQSTTSESIPYNLAERGYHSHVIHNNTAIFYDRHKVFPKLGFDSFNSIEYMNDIEYNHSGWAKDKVLTVEIMKALQAFYKRDFIYTISVQPHGKYPETAVEDDQKITVRIDAEKRLQLEKIYNENKNSDQESTSSINETEAYGIEEFGEQDDKVDVSDFTKSHKNRVEYFVNQLAETDQFIGELVEELSDFAEPTVVVFFGDHLPSLSIENEDLLNHNVFQTEYVLWSNFPMENKKRDLESYQLSAYVMERLNYDNGVLTKFHQRCSDEPNYQEELMLLQYDMLYGNRTVYEGINPYIEKTMQMGIINTSIADVYEKGEAVFIIGDNFTPWSVVYMDDEPKETIYVDKNTLIVPYEKLKEKEIFVGQVTDTKILLSKSEIWNENNE
;
A
#
# COMPACT_ATOMS: atom_id res chain seq x y z
N MET A 1 -7.91 -41.06 -7.32
CA MET A 1 -8.67 -40.28 -6.31
C MET A 1 -9.67 -41.15 -5.54
N PHE A 2 -10.72 -41.72 -6.17
CA PHE A 2 -11.70 -42.59 -5.49
C PHE A 2 -11.09 -43.76 -4.70
N LYS A 3 -10.07 -44.42 -5.24
CA LYS A 3 -9.41 -45.57 -4.57
C LYS A 3 -8.67 -45.18 -3.29
N ILE A 4 -8.02 -44.01 -3.28
CA ILE A 4 -7.30 -43.48 -2.11
C ILE A 4 -8.28 -43.03 -1.03
N ILE A 5 -9.41 -42.42 -1.42
CA ILE A 5 -10.50 -42.07 -0.51
C ILE A 5 -11.09 -43.33 0.12
N ASP A 6 -11.30 -44.37 -0.68
CA ASP A 6 -11.88 -45.64 -0.23
C ASP A 6 -10.95 -46.43 0.69
N ASP A 7 -9.64 -46.42 0.40
CA ASP A 7 -8.61 -47.05 1.23
C ASP A 7 -8.38 -46.28 2.53
N THR A 8 -8.45 -44.94 2.50
CA THR A 8 -8.41 -44.09 3.69
C THR A 8 -9.65 -44.29 4.54
N PHE A 9 -10.84 -44.36 3.93
CA PHE A 9 -12.10 -44.68 4.63
C PHE A 9 -12.04 -46.06 5.28
N LYS A 10 -11.51 -47.07 4.59
CA LYS A 10 -11.29 -48.41 5.16
C LYS A 10 -10.31 -48.38 6.34
N TYR A 11 -9.21 -47.65 6.22
CA TYR A 11 -8.20 -47.51 7.29
C TYR A 11 -8.76 -46.80 8.53
N VAL A 12 -9.49 -45.71 8.33
CA VAL A 12 -10.19 -44.96 9.39
C VAL A 12 -11.25 -45.85 10.06
N LYS A 13 -12.00 -46.64 9.28
CA LYS A 13 -13.04 -47.56 9.77
C LYS A 13 -12.48 -48.78 10.52
N THR A 14 -11.26 -49.23 10.20
CA THR A 14 -10.59 -50.34 10.90
C THR A 14 -9.84 -49.90 12.16
N LYS A 15 -9.31 -48.66 12.20
CA LYS A 15 -8.63 -48.11 13.40
C LYS A 15 -9.53 -47.35 14.37
N LEU A 16 -10.71 -46.87 13.96
CA LEU A 16 -11.71 -46.27 14.85
C LEU A 16 -12.87 -47.25 15.05
N PRO A 17 -12.87 -48.09 16.10
CA PRO A 17 -13.98 -48.98 16.36
C PRO A 17 -15.26 -48.16 16.59
N ASN A 18 -16.18 -48.26 15.63
CA ASN A 18 -17.62 -48.04 15.76
C ASN A 18 -18.03 -46.89 16.72
N ILE A 19 -17.63 -45.66 16.37
CA ILE A 19 -18.02 -44.44 17.12
C ILE A 19 -19.53 -44.22 17.09
N SER A 20 -20.22 -44.65 16.02
CA SER A 20 -21.68 -44.50 15.88
C SER A 20 -22.48 -45.35 16.90
N THR A 21 -21.88 -46.41 17.46
CA THR A 21 -22.53 -47.30 18.44
C THR A 21 -22.32 -46.87 19.90
N LYS A 22 -21.48 -45.87 20.19
CA LYS A 22 -21.30 -45.31 21.55
C LYS A 22 -22.08 -44.00 21.81
N LEU A 23 -22.60 -43.35 20.78
CA LEU A 23 -23.39 -42.11 20.92
C LEU A 23 -24.88 -42.45 20.98
N GLY A 24 -25.49 -42.33 22.16
CA GLY A 24 -26.93 -42.50 22.33
C GLY A 24 -27.73 -41.49 21.51
N GLN A 25 -29.00 -41.81 21.16
CA GLN A 25 -29.90 -40.94 20.40
C GLN A 25 -30.02 -39.51 20.98
N ARG A 26 -29.88 -39.41 22.31
CA ARG A 26 -29.94 -38.15 23.06
C ARG A 26 -28.75 -37.22 22.80
N ASP A 27 -27.60 -37.75 22.39
CA ASP A 27 -26.42 -36.96 22.04
C ASP A 27 -26.40 -36.60 20.55
N LYS A 28 -26.92 -37.49 19.68
CA LYS A 28 -27.15 -37.17 18.26
C LYS A 28 -28.06 -35.96 18.07
N ASN A 29 -29.15 -35.88 18.83
CA ASN A 29 -30.08 -34.73 18.78
C ASN A 29 -29.46 -33.41 19.26
N LYS A 30 -28.30 -33.44 19.93
CA LYS A 30 -27.59 -32.23 20.36
C LYS A 30 -26.50 -31.80 19.36
N ILE A 31 -25.89 -32.76 18.67
CA ILE A 31 -24.79 -32.52 17.72
C ILE A 31 -25.32 -32.12 16.34
N MET A 32 -26.41 -32.77 15.88
CA MET A 32 -26.95 -32.56 14.53
C MET A 32 -27.26 -31.08 14.20
N PRO A 33 -27.88 -30.28 15.09
CA PRO A 33 -28.15 -28.87 14.79
C PRO A 33 -26.88 -28.05 14.53
N ILE A 34 -25.78 -28.34 15.25
CA ILE A 34 -24.50 -27.62 15.12
C ILE A 34 -23.87 -27.94 13.77
N ILE A 35 -23.89 -29.21 13.36
CA ILE A 35 -23.38 -29.62 12.04
C ILE A 35 -24.19 -28.93 10.93
N VAL A 36 -25.52 -29.07 10.96
CA VAL A 36 -26.41 -28.48 9.93
C VAL A 36 -26.22 -26.97 9.84
N VAL A 37 -26.19 -26.26 10.97
CA VAL A 37 -25.96 -24.81 10.99
C VAL A 37 -24.59 -24.44 10.45
N SER A 38 -23.54 -25.21 10.73
CA SER A 38 -22.19 -24.94 10.20
C SER A 38 -22.16 -25.04 8.67
N PHE A 39 -22.80 -26.06 8.10
CA PHE A 39 -22.95 -26.19 6.64
C PHE A 39 -23.73 -25.03 6.04
N LEU A 40 -24.87 -24.65 6.64
CA LEU A 40 -25.67 -23.53 6.16
C LEU A 40 -24.92 -22.20 6.21
N ILE A 41 -24.16 -21.95 7.28
CA ILE A 41 -23.33 -20.76 7.41
C ILE A 41 -22.32 -20.72 6.27
N ILE A 42 -21.54 -21.79 6.04
CA ILE A 42 -20.54 -21.79 4.97
C ILE A 42 -21.16 -21.59 3.59
N ILE A 43 -22.31 -22.21 3.31
CA ILE A 43 -23.01 -21.97 2.03
C ILE A 43 -23.33 -20.49 1.86
N ILE A 44 -23.87 -19.84 2.89
CA ILE A 44 -24.21 -18.41 2.83
C ILE A 44 -22.93 -17.55 2.72
N LEU A 45 -21.86 -17.89 3.46
CA LEU A 45 -20.59 -17.16 3.38
C LEU A 45 -19.97 -17.23 1.99
N GLU A 46 -19.97 -18.40 1.34
CA GLU A 46 -19.45 -18.54 -0.02
C GLU A 46 -20.32 -17.81 -1.06
N MET A 47 -21.65 -17.78 -0.86
CA MET A 47 -22.55 -16.98 -1.72
C MET A 47 -22.29 -15.48 -1.59
N LEU A 48 -22.06 -14.99 -0.35
CA LEU A 48 -21.74 -13.59 -0.08
C LEU A 48 -20.35 -13.24 -0.62
N SER A 49 -19.34 -14.06 -0.32
CA SER A 49 -17.95 -13.83 -0.71
C SER A 49 -17.77 -13.78 -2.23
N ARG A 50 -18.53 -14.58 -2.98
CA ARG A 50 -18.48 -14.61 -4.45
C ARG A 50 -19.50 -13.70 -5.12
N ARG A 51 -20.29 -12.97 -4.32
CA ARG A 51 -21.39 -12.10 -4.76
C ARG A 51 -22.36 -12.80 -5.74
N SER A 52 -22.46 -14.14 -5.65
CA SER A 52 -23.21 -14.96 -6.59
C SER A 52 -23.70 -16.24 -5.92
N ILE A 53 -25.02 -16.48 -6.03
CA ILE A 53 -25.67 -17.68 -5.50
C ILE A 53 -25.09 -18.94 -6.18
N PHE A 54 -25.00 -18.90 -7.51
CA PHE A 54 -24.56 -20.05 -8.30
C PHE A 54 -23.07 -20.34 -8.10
N ALA A 55 -22.22 -19.31 -8.05
CA ALA A 55 -20.80 -19.50 -7.79
C ALA A 55 -20.55 -20.04 -6.37
N GLY A 56 -21.28 -19.52 -5.36
CA GLY A 56 -21.23 -20.01 -3.99
C GLY A 56 -21.61 -21.49 -3.86
N LEU A 57 -22.69 -21.92 -4.52
CA LEU A 57 -23.07 -23.34 -4.57
C LEU A 57 -22.09 -24.18 -5.41
N GLY A 58 -21.56 -23.61 -6.49
CA GLY A 58 -20.56 -24.22 -7.37
C GLY A 58 -19.24 -24.54 -6.65
N PHE A 59 -18.88 -23.77 -5.61
CA PHE A 59 -17.69 -24.01 -4.79
C PHE A 59 -17.71 -25.40 -4.11
N ILE A 60 -18.89 -25.89 -3.72
CA ILE A 60 -19.06 -27.23 -3.13
C ILE A 60 -18.60 -28.32 -4.10
N ILE A 61 -18.78 -28.10 -5.41
CA ILE A 61 -18.50 -29.06 -6.47
C ILE A 61 -17.07 -28.89 -6.99
N THR A 62 -16.65 -27.65 -7.20
CA THR A 62 -15.32 -27.32 -7.76
C THR A 62 -14.20 -27.55 -6.75
N ASN A 63 -14.42 -27.19 -5.48
CA ASN A 63 -13.42 -27.27 -4.40
C ASN A 63 -13.98 -27.97 -3.14
N PRO A 64 -14.44 -29.24 -3.25
CA PRO A 64 -15.13 -29.95 -2.17
C PRO A 64 -14.30 -30.12 -0.90
N LEU A 65 -12.98 -30.32 -1.04
CA LEU A 65 -12.05 -30.46 0.08
C LEU A 65 -11.98 -29.16 0.91
N MET A 66 -11.80 -28.02 0.23
CA MET A 66 -11.73 -26.71 0.89
C MET A 66 -13.08 -26.28 1.44
N PHE A 67 -14.18 -26.56 0.76
CA PHE A 67 -15.51 -26.36 1.34
C PHE A 67 -15.67 -27.10 2.67
N PHE A 68 -15.26 -28.38 2.73
CA PHE A 68 -15.33 -29.13 3.99
C PHE A 68 -14.37 -28.60 5.05
N PHE A 69 -13.18 -28.13 4.66
CA PHE A 69 -12.25 -27.46 5.57
C PHE A 69 -12.90 -26.24 6.24
N ASN A 70 -13.53 -25.36 5.46
CA ASN A 70 -14.27 -24.20 5.95
C ASN A 70 -15.41 -24.62 6.90
N VAL A 71 -16.14 -25.70 6.57
CA VAL A 71 -17.17 -26.25 7.46
C VAL A 71 -16.58 -26.71 8.79
N LEU A 72 -15.39 -27.33 8.79
CA LEU A 72 -14.73 -27.74 10.03
C LEU A 72 -14.36 -26.54 10.91
N ILE A 73 -13.92 -25.41 10.33
CA ILE A 73 -13.60 -24.18 11.07
C ILE A 73 -14.85 -23.65 11.78
N VAL A 74 -15.95 -23.47 11.04
CA VAL A 74 -17.21 -23.01 11.64
C VAL A 74 -17.74 -24.04 12.63
N LEU A 75 -17.59 -25.33 12.37
CA LEU A 75 -17.99 -26.40 13.28
C LEU A 75 -17.25 -26.35 14.61
N VAL A 76 -15.95 -26.04 14.61
CA VAL A 76 -15.17 -25.84 15.84
C VAL A 76 -15.78 -24.71 16.67
N THR A 77 -16.01 -23.53 16.08
CA THR A 77 -16.62 -22.39 16.78
C THR A 77 -18.05 -22.67 17.24
N MET A 78 -18.86 -23.36 16.41
CA MET A 78 -20.21 -23.77 16.78
C MET A 78 -20.22 -24.79 17.92
N SER A 79 -19.26 -25.71 17.97
CA SER A 79 -19.20 -26.73 19.01
C SER A 79 -19.00 -26.10 20.40
N ALA A 80 -18.19 -25.05 20.50
CA ALA A 80 -17.94 -24.33 21.75
C ALA A 80 -19.22 -23.78 22.40
N THR A 81 -20.27 -23.51 21.61
CA THR A 81 -21.58 -23.06 22.12
C THR A 81 -22.23 -24.05 23.11
N MET A 82 -21.87 -25.35 23.04
CA MET A 82 -22.33 -26.38 23.96
C MET A 82 -21.77 -26.24 25.39
N MET A 83 -20.69 -25.48 25.56
CA MET A 83 -20.06 -25.17 26.84
C MET A 83 -20.83 -24.10 27.63
N PHE A 84 -21.91 -23.55 27.06
CA PHE A 84 -22.70 -22.50 27.69
C PHE A 84 -24.11 -22.97 28.07
N SER A 85 -24.62 -22.41 29.17
CA SER A 85 -25.97 -22.76 29.64
C SER A 85 -27.06 -22.34 28.65
N ARG A 86 -26.92 -21.18 27.99
CA ARG A 86 -27.87 -20.72 26.95
C ARG A 86 -27.39 -21.09 25.55
N ARG A 87 -27.19 -22.39 25.28
CA ARG A 87 -26.61 -22.89 24.02
C ARG A 87 -27.26 -22.33 22.74
N LEU A 88 -28.60 -22.23 22.67
CA LEU A 88 -29.27 -21.76 21.45
C LEU A 88 -29.00 -20.28 21.20
N PHE A 89 -28.94 -19.47 22.27
CA PHE A 89 -28.50 -18.08 22.16
C PHE A 89 -27.07 -17.99 21.66
N MET A 90 -26.17 -18.79 22.21
CA MET A 90 -24.76 -18.79 21.79
C MET A 90 -24.59 -19.25 20.34
N MET A 91 -25.36 -20.25 19.90
CA MET A 91 -25.41 -20.63 18.48
C MET A 91 -25.82 -19.44 17.61
N THR A 92 -26.92 -18.75 17.96
CA THR A 92 -27.35 -17.56 17.22
C THR A 92 -26.28 -16.47 17.22
N LEU A 93 -25.63 -16.20 18.35
CA LEU A 93 -24.56 -15.21 18.46
C LEU A 93 -23.41 -15.52 17.49
N VAL A 94 -22.87 -16.74 17.54
CA VAL A 94 -21.74 -17.12 16.70
C VAL A 94 -22.16 -17.20 15.22
N SER A 95 -23.40 -17.58 14.90
CA SER A 95 -23.93 -17.50 13.53
C SER A 95 -23.99 -16.06 13.02
N VAL A 96 -24.47 -15.13 13.84
CA VAL A 96 -24.51 -13.70 13.49
C VAL A 96 -23.11 -13.15 13.27
N MET A 97 -22.13 -13.53 14.09
CA MET A 97 -20.73 -13.11 13.90
C MET A 97 -20.19 -13.56 12.54
N TRP A 98 -20.29 -14.84 12.20
CA TRP A 98 -19.82 -15.35 10.90
C TRP A 98 -20.54 -14.68 9.73
N LEU A 99 -21.87 -14.61 9.76
CA LEU A 99 -22.65 -13.98 8.70
C LEU A 99 -22.37 -12.49 8.56
N SER A 100 -22.06 -11.79 9.66
CA SER A 100 -21.65 -10.39 9.62
C SER A 100 -20.31 -10.23 8.91
N LEU A 101 -19.33 -11.11 9.16
CA LEU A 101 -18.06 -11.11 8.44
C LEU A 101 -18.27 -11.32 6.93
N GLY A 102 -19.12 -12.28 6.54
CA GLY A 102 -19.45 -12.48 5.12
C GLY A 102 -20.17 -11.29 4.48
N LEU A 103 -21.04 -10.61 5.24
CA LEU A 103 -21.73 -9.41 4.76
C LEU A 103 -20.77 -8.22 4.62
N ILE A 104 -19.88 -8.02 5.59
CA ILE A 104 -18.84 -6.98 5.52
C ILE A 104 -17.95 -7.24 4.31
N ASN A 105 -17.54 -8.49 4.09
CA ASN A 105 -16.77 -8.86 2.90
C ASN A 105 -17.51 -8.55 1.60
N PHE A 106 -18.81 -8.88 1.50
CA PHE A 106 -19.63 -8.52 0.34
C PHE A 106 -19.66 -7.01 0.07
N ILE A 107 -19.76 -6.20 1.13
CA ILE A 107 -19.76 -4.74 1.04
C ILE A 107 -18.37 -4.24 0.59
N LEU A 108 -17.28 -4.70 1.22
CA LEU A 108 -15.91 -4.30 0.87
C LEU A 108 -15.55 -4.64 -0.57
N MET A 109 -15.90 -5.84 -1.03
CA MET A 109 -15.73 -6.29 -2.42
C MET A 109 -16.57 -5.49 -3.44
N SER A 110 -17.40 -4.55 -2.99
CA SER A 110 -18.11 -3.59 -3.86
C SER A 110 -17.39 -2.24 -4.00
N TYR A 111 -16.37 -2.00 -3.18
CA TYR A 111 -15.58 -0.76 -3.16
C TYR A 111 -14.12 -0.96 -3.55
N ARG A 112 -13.55 -2.14 -3.29
CA ARG A 112 -12.18 -2.51 -3.65
C ARG A 112 -12.08 -3.98 -4.07
N SER A 113 -10.98 -4.36 -4.72
CA SER A 113 -10.74 -5.73 -5.20
C SER A 113 -10.33 -6.71 -4.10
N THR A 114 -9.86 -6.27 -2.93
CA THR A 114 -9.33 -7.15 -1.88
C THR A 114 -10.39 -7.60 -0.84
N PRO A 115 -10.48 -8.90 -0.53
CA PRO A 115 -11.40 -9.44 0.49
C PRO A 115 -11.15 -8.90 1.91
N LEU A 116 -12.13 -9.12 2.81
CA LEU A 116 -12.02 -8.83 4.23
C LEU A 116 -10.97 -9.74 4.88
N THR A 117 -9.96 -9.14 5.50
CA THR A 117 -8.96 -9.83 6.33
C THR A 117 -9.02 -9.33 7.77
N SER A 118 -8.19 -9.93 8.65
CA SER A 118 -7.99 -9.42 10.01
C SER A 118 -7.45 -7.98 10.02
N MET A 119 -6.66 -7.61 9.00
CA MET A 119 -6.01 -6.31 8.89
C MET A 119 -7.00 -5.15 8.78
N ASP A 120 -8.16 -5.38 8.17
CA ASP A 120 -9.22 -4.38 8.10
C ASP A 120 -9.70 -3.91 9.48
N PHE A 121 -9.66 -4.77 10.50
CA PHE A 121 -10.00 -4.39 11.87
C PHE A 121 -8.92 -3.52 12.51
N PHE A 122 -7.65 -3.78 12.21
CA PHE A 122 -6.54 -2.94 12.66
C PHE A 122 -6.53 -1.58 11.93
N MET A 123 -6.99 -1.55 10.69
CA MET A 123 -7.11 -0.35 9.86
C MET A 123 -8.31 0.54 10.22
N LEU A 124 -9.30 0.03 10.96
CA LEU A 124 -10.58 0.72 11.18
C LEU A 124 -10.43 2.15 11.67
N LYS A 125 -9.50 2.42 12.59
CA LYS A 125 -9.26 3.79 13.11
C LYS A 125 -8.79 4.76 12.04
N SER A 126 -7.91 4.32 11.14
CA SER A 126 -7.37 5.13 10.06
C SER A 126 -8.40 5.36 8.93
N VAL A 127 -9.38 4.47 8.79
CA VAL A 127 -10.37 4.54 7.70
C VAL A 127 -11.60 5.37 8.08
N ILE A 128 -11.88 5.58 9.38
CA ILE A 128 -13.08 6.33 9.83
C ILE A 128 -13.19 7.72 9.18
N GLY A 129 -12.08 8.45 9.02
CA GLY A 129 -12.06 9.78 8.40
C GLY A 129 -12.50 9.79 6.94
N ILE A 130 -12.24 8.71 6.20
CA ILE A 130 -12.56 8.60 4.76
C ILE A 130 -13.88 7.88 4.48
N ILE A 131 -14.56 7.30 5.48
CA ILE A 131 -15.88 6.66 5.29
C ILE A 131 -16.89 7.54 4.54
N PRO A 132 -16.99 8.86 4.81
CA PRO A 132 -17.92 9.73 4.09
C PRO A 132 -17.68 9.83 2.57
N LEU A 133 -16.47 9.52 2.09
CA LEU A 133 -16.14 9.47 0.65
C LEU A 133 -16.77 8.25 -0.04
N TYR A 134 -17.08 7.19 0.71
CA TYR A 134 -17.67 5.94 0.18
C TYR A 134 -19.16 5.79 0.49
N LEU A 135 -19.61 6.29 1.63
CA LEU A 135 -20.96 6.08 2.15
C LEU A 135 -21.69 7.40 2.42
N SER A 136 -22.90 7.50 1.90
CA SER A 136 -23.82 8.60 2.25
C SER A 136 -24.19 8.57 3.73
N ILE A 137 -24.48 9.75 4.29
CA ILE A 137 -24.95 9.89 5.69
C ILE A 137 -26.18 9.01 5.96
N VAL A 138 -27.09 8.87 4.99
CA VAL A 138 -28.27 8.01 5.11
C VAL A 138 -27.86 6.54 5.23
N GLN A 139 -26.94 6.05 4.42
CA GLN A 139 -26.42 4.68 4.52
C GLN A 139 -25.75 4.43 5.88
N ILE A 140 -24.95 5.38 6.37
CA ILE A 140 -24.30 5.29 7.69
C ILE A 140 -25.35 5.17 8.80
N ILE A 141 -26.39 6.02 8.78
CA ILE A 141 -27.49 5.98 9.74
C ILE A 141 -28.24 4.63 9.66
N LEU A 142 -28.52 4.13 8.45
CA LEU A 142 -29.18 2.84 8.26
C LEU A 142 -28.35 1.67 8.82
N ILE A 143 -27.04 1.68 8.62
CA ILE A 143 -26.11 0.69 9.19
C ILE A 143 -26.16 0.77 10.72
N ALA A 144 -26.10 1.97 11.30
CA ALA A 144 -26.16 2.17 12.75
C ALA A 144 -27.48 1.65 13.34
N ILE A 145 -28.63 1.95 12.70
CA ILE A 145 -29.95 1.44 13.11
C ILE A 145 -29.98 -0.09 13.03
N MET A 146 -29.44 -0.68 11.96
CA MET A 146 -29.39 -2.13 11.79
C MET A 146 -28.59 -2.80 12.91
N ILE A 147 -27.43 -2.24 13.28
CA ILE A 147 -26.62 -2.71 14.42
C ILE A 147 -27.42 -2.66 15.73
N VAL A 148 -28.13 -1.55 15.99
CA VAL A 148 -28.97 -1.40 17.20
C VAL A 148 -30.10 -2.44 17.23
N ILE A 149 -30.76 -2.69 16.10
CA ILE A 149 -31.81 -3.72 15.98
C ILE A 149 -31.25 -5.10 16.28
N VAL A 150 -30.08 -5.44 15.73
CA VAL A 150 -29.42 -6.73 15.99
C VAL A 150 -29.07 -6.86 17.47
N ILE A 151 -28.51 -5.82 18.10
CA ILE A 151 -28.20 -5.82 19.55
C ILE A 151 -29.47 -6.01 20.39
N ALA A 152 -30.55 -5.29 20.07
CA ALA A 152 -31.83 -5.42 20.77
C ALA A 152 -32.44 -6.83 20.61
N ALA A 153 -32.39 -7.39 19.39
CA ALA A 153 -32.84 -8.76 19.12
C ALA A 153 -32.01 -9.77 19.92
N MET A 154 -30.70 -9.60 19.99
CA MET A 154 -29.81 -10.45 20.78
C MET A 154 -30.13 -10.36 22.28
N PHE A 155 -30.38 -9.16 22.81
CA PHE A 155 -30.80 -8.99 24.20
C PHE A 155 -32.16 -9.65 24.50
N TYR A 156 -33.13 -9.52 23.57
CA TYR A 156 -34.42 -10.20 23.68
C TYR A 156 -34.27 -11.73 23.67
N LEU A 157 -33.46 -12.27 22.76
CA LEU A 157 -33.18 -13.70 22.67
C LEU A 157 -32.48 -14.21 23.93
N TRP A 158 -31.54 -13.43 24.49
CA TRP A 158 -30.90 -13.76 25.76
C TRP A 158 -31.92 -13.93 26.88
N LYS A 159 -32.92 -13.04 26.99
CA LYS A 159 -33.97 -13.15 28.01
C LYS A 159 -34.90 -14.34 27.75
N LYS A 160 -35.35 -14.55 26.51
CA LYS A 160 -36.36 -15.55 26.14
C LYS A 160 -35.86 -16.99 26.11
N LEU A 161 -34.61 -17.21 25.68
CA LEU A 161 -34.09 -18.56 25.45
C LEU A 161 -33.70 -19.26 26.75
N LYS A 162 -34.22 -20.48 26.93
CA LYS A 162 -34.06 -21.27 28.16
C LYS A 162 -32.61 -21.74 28.38
N LYS A 163 -32.24 -21.81 29.66
CA LYS A 163 -30.97 -22.43 30.09
C LYS A 163 -31.07 -23.96 29.95
N ASN A 164 -29.98 -24.57 29.53
CA ASN A 164 -29.75 -26.00 29.39
C ASN A 164 -28.55 -26.41 30.25
N ARG A 165 -28.39 -27.72 30.48
CA ARG A 165 -27.18 -28.24 31.12
C ARG A 165 -25.99 -28.09 30.18
N VAL A 166 -24.88 -27.61 30.75
CA VAL A 166 -23.60 -27.44 30.07
C VAL A 166 -22.97 -28.80 29.78
N ILE A 167 -22.33 -28.95 28.61
CA ILE A 167 -21.66 -30.19 28.20
C ILE A 167 -20.27 -29.85 27.67
N PHE A 168 -19.23 -30.38 28.31
CA PHE A 168 -17.83 -30.12 27.94
C PHE A 168 -17.18 -31.25 27.11
N LYS A 169 -17.57 -32.51 27.34
CA LYS A 169 -16.89 -33.66 26.71
C LYS A 169 -17.13 -33.77 25.21
N ILE A 170 -18.36 -33.46 24.76
CA ILE A 170 -18.73 -33.52 23.34
C ILE A 170 -18.02 -32.45 22.50
N PRO A 171 -18.02 -31.15 22.87
CA PRO A 171 -17.31 -30.15 22.07
C PRO A 171 -15.80 -30.40 22.00
N LEU A 172 -15.14 -30.79 23.10
CA LEU A 172 -13.72 -31.15 23.07
C LEU A 172 -13.42 -32.31 22.08
N PHE A 173 -14.32 -33.29 22.01
CA PHE A 173 -14.20 -34.39 21.05
C PHE A 173 -14.38 -33.93 19.60
N ILE A 174 -15.38 -33.06 19.34
CA ILE A 174 -15.59 -32.46 18.01
C ILE A 174 -14.36 -31.64 17.60
N ILE A 175 -13.84 -30.79 18.49
CA ILE A 175 -12.64 -29.98 18.25
C ILE A 175 -11.45 -30.87 17.90
N GLY A 176 -11.19 -31.92 18.70
CA GLY A 176 -10.08 -32.84 18.46
C GLY A 176 -10.20 -33.57 17.11
N ILE A 177 -11.41 -34.04 16.75
CA ILE A 177 -11.63 -34.67 15.44
C ILE A 177 -11.48 -33.66 14.30
N SER A 178 -12.07 -32.48 14.42
CA SER A 178 -11.96 -31.43 13.40
C SER A 178 -10.49 -31.03 13.18
N ALA A 179 -9.70 -30.90 14.24
CA ALA A 179 -8.27 -30.61 14.14
C ALA A 179 -7.51 -31.71 13.37
N ILE A 180 -7.76 -32.99 13.70
CA ILE A 180 -7.15 -34.11 12.96
C ILE A 180 -7.57 -34.10 11.49
N LEU A 181 -8.85 -33.85 11.20
CA LEU A 181 -9.35 -33.80 9.83
C LEU A 181 -8.75 -32.62 9.06
N MET A 182 -8.63 -31.45 9.67
CA MET A 182 -7.96 -30.30 9.08
C MET A 182 -6.50 -30.63 8.74
N LEU A 183 -5.73 -31.22 9.66
CA LEU A 183 -4.35 -31.62 9.41
C LEU A 183 -4.23 -32.61 8.23
N VAL A 184 -5.16 -33.56 8.13
CA VAL A 184 -5.22 -34.51 7.01
C VAL A 184 -5.54 -33.79 5.70
N ILE A 185 -6.53 -32.88 5.69
CA ILE A 185 -6.90 -32.13 4.48
C ILE A 185 -5.74 -31.22 4.06
N SER A 186 -5.10 -30.49 4.96
CA SER A 186 -3.92 -29.67 4.66
C SER A 186 -2.80 -30.53 4.06
N SER A 187 -2.51 -31.70 4.64
CA SER A 187 -1.49 -32.62 4.12
C SER A 187 -1.82 -33.14 2.72
N ILE A 188 -3.10 -33.36 2.41
CA ILE A 188 -3.55 -33.78 1.08
C ILE A 188 -3.45 -32.60 0.11
N ALA A 189 -3.93 -31.43 0.51
CA ALA A 189 -3.99 -30.24 -0.32
C ALA A 189 -2.58 -29.73 -0.69
N LEU A 190 -1.60 -29.80 0.21
CA LEU A 190 -0.18 -29.54 -0.10
C LEU A 190 0.36 -30.54 -1.13
N LYS A 191 0.03 -31.84 -1.02
CA LYS A 191 0.53 -32.88 -1.93
C LYS A 191 -0.02 -32.80 -3.36
N ILE A 192 -1.16 -32.15 -3.54
CA ILE A 192 -1.78 -31.99 -4.86
C ILE A 192 -1.55 -30.59 -5.45
N ASN A 193 -0.66 -29.79 -4.86
CA ASN A 193 -0.45 -28.36 -5.17
C ASN A 193 -1.76 -27.55 -5.18
N ALA A 194 -2.76 -27.99 -4.40
CA ALA A 194 -4.00 -27.23 -4.24
C ALA A 194 -3.87 -26.15 -3.18
N LEU A 195 -2.83 -26.18 -2.33
CA LEU A 195 -2.41 -25.13 -1.39
C LEU A 195 -1.09 -24.53 -1.87
N SER A 196 -1.11 -23.25 -2.22
CA SER A 196 0.09 -22.42 -2.43
C SER A 196 0.67 -22.03 -1.07
N ASN A 197 1.98 -21.98 -0.97
CA ASN A 197 2.69 -21.53 0.22
C ASN A 197 2.79 -19.99 0.32
N SER A 198 2.47 -19.26 -0.76
CA SER A 198 2.32 -17.80 -0.76
C SER A 198 0.99 -17.39 -1.39
N PHE A 199 0.36 -16.37 -0.83
CA PHE A 199 -0.88 -15.79 -1.32
C PHE A 199 -0.59 -14.45 -1.99
N GLY A 200 0.19 -14.45 -3.08
CA GLY A 200 0.48 -13.21 -3.83
C GLY A 200 -0.81 -12.49 -4.28
N ASN A 201 -1.86 -13.26 -4.63
CA ASN A 201 -3.19 -12.72 -4.95
C ASN A 201 -4.25 -13.16 -3.92
N LEU A 202 -4.59 -12.25 -2.99
CA LEU A 202 -5.64 -12.47 -1.98
C LEU A 202 -7.02 -12.82 -2.58
N PRO A 203 -7.54 -12.09 -3.57
CA PRO A 203 -8.76 -12.47 -4.28
C PRO A 203 -8.78 -13.93 -4.75
N ASP A 204 -7.71 -14.38 -5.41
CA ASP A 204 -7.60 -15.77 -5.89
C ASP A 204 -7.54 -16.75 -4.74
N ALA A 205 -6.84 -16.39 -3.65
CA ALA A 205 -6.81 -17.19 -2.44
C ALA A 205 -8.22 -17.41 -1.88
N PHE A 206 -9.01 -16.35 -1.69
CA PHE A 206 -10.39 -16.48 -1.22
C PHE A 206 -11.26 -17.27 -2.19
N SER A 207 -11.02 -17.13 -3.50
CA SER A 207 -11.73 -17.90 -4.52
C SER A 207 -11.40 -19.40 -4.47
N ASN A 208 -10.15 -19.78 -4.23
CA ASN A 208 -9.71 -21.18 -4.24
C ASN A 208 -9.92 -21.88 -2.89
N TYR A 209 -9.70 -21.17 -1.79
CA TYR A 209 -9.66 -21.76 -0.45
C TYR A 209 -10.91 -21.51 0.39
N GLY A 210 -11.75 -20.55 0.00
CA GLY A 210 -12.98 -20.19 0.71
C GLY A 210 -12.77 -19.21 1.87
N PHE A 211 -13.84 -18.50 2.19
CA PHE A 211 -13.81 -17.31 3.04
C PHE A 211 -13.35 -17.60 4.48
N ALA A 212 -13.92 -18.63 5.13
CA ALA A 212 -13.66 -18.88 6.54
C ALA A 212 -12.21 -19.34 6.78
N TYR A 213 -11.61 -20.08 5.85
CA TYR A 213 -10.21 -20.45 5.90
C TYR A 213 -9.31 -19.23 5.76
N CYS A 214 -9.44 -18.45 4.67
CA CYS A 214 -8.56 -17.31 4.44
C CYS A 214 -8.69 -16.24 5.54
N PHE A 215 -9.91 -15.92 5.96
CA PHE A 215 -10.13 -14.98 7.06
C PHE A 215 -9.48 -15.48 8.35
N SER A 216 -9.68 -16.76 8.71
CA SER A 216 -9.05 -17.33 9.91
C SER A 216 -7.53 -17.35 9.80
N ASN A 217 -6.98 -17.65 8.62
CA ASN A 217 -5.54 -17.66 8.41
C ASN A 217 -4.95 -16.26 8.63
N SER A 218 -5.57 -15.21 8.08
CA SER A 218 -5.12 -13.83 8.27
C SER A 218 -5.08 -13.37 9.73
N ILE A 219 -5.79 -14.04 10.67
CA ILE A 219 -5.72 -13.72 12.10
C ILE A 219 -4.46 -14.28 12.76
N PHE A 220 -4.02 -15.46 12.34
CA PHE A 220 -2.96 -16.22 13.01
C PHE A 220 -1.62 -16.20 12.26
N ASP A 221 -1.67 -15.97 10.96
CA ASP A 221 -0.52 -15.90 10.07
C ASP A 221 -0.04 -14.45 10.01
N LEU A 222 0.84 -14.09 10.95
CA LEU A 222 1.42 -12.76 11.10
C LEU A 222 2.94 -12.87 11.24
N GLY A 223 3.65 -11.91 10.66
CA GLY A 223 5.09 -11.85 10.60
C GLY A 223 5.71 -12.87 9.66
N ILE A 224 7.04 -12.90 9.65
CA ILE A 224 7.82 -13.84 8.86
C ILE A 224 8.05 -15.10 9.71
N LYS A 225 7.72 -16.27 9.16
CA LYS A 225 8.02 -17.55 9.83
C LYS A 225 9.52 -17.79 9.83
N GLU A 226 10.04 -18.36 10.91
CA GLU A 226 11.43 -18.77 11.00
C GLU A 226 11.77 -19.73 9.84
N PRO A 227 12.75 -19.40 8.97
CA PRO A 227 13.19 -20.30 7.90
C PRO A 227 13.77 -21.60 8.46
N ASP A 228 13.54 -22.73 7.78
CA ASP A 228 14.01 -24.05 8.24
C ASP A 228 15.55 -24.12 8.38
N GLU A 229 16.29 -23.35 7.58
CA GLU A 229 17.76 -23.28 7.58
C GLU A 229 18.33 -22.12 8.41
N TYR A 230 17.47 -21.41 9.16
CA TYR A 230 17.92 -20.26 9.95
C TYR A 230 18.98 -20.64 10.99
N SER A 231 20.15 -20.03 10.85
CA SER A 231 21.27 -20.14 11.79
C SER A 231 22.13 -18.89 11.71
N GLU A 232 22.80 -18.54 12.82
CA GLU A 232 23.73 -17.41 12.85
C GLU A 232 24.88 -17.59 11.84
N GLU A 233 25.34 -18.83 11.65
CA GLU A 233 26.37 -19.18 10.65
C GLU A 233 25.90 -18.86 9.23
N TYR A 234 24.66 -19.21 8.86
CA TYR A 234 24.14 -18.92 7.52
C TYR A 234 23.93 -17.42 7.31
N VAL A 235 23.42 -16.70 8.31
CA VAL A 235 23.32 -15.23 8.23
C VAL A 235 24.70 -14.58 8.05
N HIS A 236 25.73 -15.08 8.73
CA HIS A 236 27.11 -14.61 8.54
C HIS A 236 27.65 -14.90 7.14
N GLU A 237 27.36 -16.08 6.58
CA GLU A 237 27.75 -16.42 5.20
C GLU A 237 27.13 -15.44 4.19
N VAL A 238 25.83 -15.17 4.31
CA VAL A 238 25.13 -14.19 3.46
C VAL A 238 25.70 -12.78 3.68
N LYS A 239 25.97 -12.39 4.94
CA LYS A 239 26.61 -11.11 5.26
C LYS A 239 28.00 -10.98 4.60
N GLU A 240 28.82 -12.03 4.64
CA GLU A 240 30.13 -12.03 3.97
C GLU A 240 29.99 -11.95 2.44
N LYS A 241 28.98 -12.62 1.86
CA LYS A 241 28.66 -12.55 0.43
C LYS A 241 28.34 -11.11 0.01
N ILE A 242 27.50 -10.41 0.77
CA ILE A 242 27.12 -9.03 0.45
C ILE A 242 28.21 -8.01 0.77
N GLU A 243 29.18 -8.29 1.64
CA GLU A 243 30.28 -7.35 1.94
C GLU A 243 31.46 -7.46 0.97
N LYS A 244 31.57 -8.55 0.22
CA LYS A 244 32.59 -8.68 -0.84
C LYS A 244 32.31 -7.66 -1.94
N GLU A 245 33.31 -6.86 -2.31
CA GLU A 245 33.23 -6.01 -3.49
C GLU A 245 32.97 -6.90 -4.73
N PRO A 246 32.09 -6.46 -5.67
CA PRO A 246 31.89 -7.20 -6.90
C PRO A 246 33.22 -7.34 -7.65
N VAL A 247 33.54 -8.55 -8.10
CA VAL A 247 34.69 -8.80 -8.97
C VAL A 247 34.38 -8.15 -10.32
N ASN A 248 34.78 -6.90 -10.50
CA ASN A 248 34.46 -6.15 -11.70
C ASN A 248 35.32 -6.62 -12.87
N ASN A 249 34.71 -7.33 -13.83
CA ASN A 249 35.31 -7.70 -15.12
C ASN A 249 35.10 -6.63 -16.21
N ASN A 250 34.91 -5.36 -15.83
CA ASN A 250 34.95 -4.23 -16.77
C ASN A 250 35.81 -3.12 -16.15
N SER A 251 37.09 -3.14 -16.49
CA SER A 251 37.89 -1.93 -16.58
C SER A 251 37.27 -1.04 -17.65
N ASP A 252 36.70 0.09 -17.25
CA ASP A 252 36.82 1.38 -17.94
C ASP A 252 35.87 2.38 -17.27
N ILE A 253 36.28 2.89 -16.11
CA ILE A 253 36.07 4.28 -15.65
C ILE A 253 37.21 4.50 -14.65
N ASP A 254 38.16 5.34 -15.04
CA ASP A 254 39.34 5.66 -14.26
C ASP A 254 38.96 6.18 -12.87
N THR A 255 39.30 5.38 -11.87
CA THR A 255 39.44 5.78 -10.49
C THR A 255 40.68 6.68 -10.39
N VAL A 256 40.48 7.98 -10.19
CA VAL A 256 41.54 8.85 -9.64
C VAL A 256 41.18 9.18 -8.21
N THR A 257 41.97 8.58 -7.35
CA THR A 257 41.97 8.59 -5.89
C THR A 257 42.16 9.97 -5.28
N ASN A 258 41.64 10.10 -4.05
CA ASN A 258 41.94 11.15 -3.06
C ASN A 258 43.41 11.59 -3.07
N ASP A 259 43.64 12.89 -3.23
CA ASP A 259 44.82 13.54 -2.67
C ASP A 259 44.44 14.83 -1.94
N LYS A 260 44.73 14.80 -0.63
CA LYS A 260 45.07 15.88 0.29
C LYS A 260 44.52 17.28 0.01
N ILE A 261 43.65 17.72 0.93
CA ILE A 261 43.48 19.13 1.26
C ILE A 261 44.82 19.64 1.81
N THR A 262 45.57 20.37 0.98
CA THR A 262 46.60 21.30 1.44
C THR A 262 46.01 22.70 1.42
N ASP A 263 46.09 23.35 2.57
CA ASP A 263 45.77 24.75 2.81
C ASP A 263 46.90 25.60 2.21
N ASP A 264 46.72 26.10 0.98
CA ASP A 264 47.65 27.05 0.37
C ASP A 264 47.03 28.44 0.32
N SER A 265 47.29 29.18 1.40
CA SER A 265 47.39 30.64 1.34
C SER A 265 48.64 31.02 0.54
N GLU A 266 48.52 31.38 -0.74
CA GLU A 266 49.57 32.17 -1.40
C GLU A 266 49.01 33.36 -2.19
N THR A 267 49.75 34.45 -1.96
CA THR A 267 49.69 35.80 -2.48
C THR A 267 49.65 35.88 -4.00
N GLY A 268 48.79 36.75 -4.53
CA GLY A 268 48.75 37.07 -5.96
C GLY A 268 49.91 37.97 -6.39
N ASP A 269 50.58 37.59 -7.48
CA ASP A 269 51.49 38.44 -8.23
C ASP A 269 50.77 39.10 -9.42
N LEU A 270 51.02 40.39 -9.59
CA LEU A 270 50.52 41.23 -10.69
C LEU A 270 51.44 41.10 -11.92
N ASN A 271 50.88 41.02 -13.12
CA ASN A 271 51.61 41.20 -14.37
C ASN A 271 51.53 42.66 -14.89
N GLU A 272 52.56 43.09 -15.61
CA GLU A 272 52.85 44.50 -15.99
C GLU A 272 51.87 45.19 -16.97
N GLN A 273 50.65 44.69 -17.17
CA GLN A 273 49.67 45.31 -18.08
C GLN A 273 48.24 45.45 -17.57
N GLY A 274 47.92 45.07 -16.32
CA GLY A 274 46.71 45.55 -15.64
C GLY A 274 45.36 45.18 -16.29
N GLU A 275 45.26 44.06 -17.01
CA GLU A 275 44.00 43.54 -17.55
C GLU A 275 43.66 42.17 -16.94
N ILE A 276 42.43 42.02 -16.44
CA ILE A 276 41.88 40.77 -15.91
C ILE A 276 41.30 39.98 -17.10
N GLU A 277 42.00 38.94 -17.54
CA GLU A 277 41.48 37.98 -18.51
C GLU A 277 40.62 36.94 -17.79
N VAL A 278 39.31 37.18 -17.69
CA VAL A 278 38.36 36.18 -17.17
C VAL A 278 37.99 35.23 -18.30
N THR A 279 38.61 34.05 -18.32
CA THR A 279 38.07 32.89 -19.06
C THR A 279 37.57 31.85 -18.05
N PRO A 280 36.27 31.52 -18.01
CA PRO A 280 35.82 30.40 -17.21
C PRO A 280 35.84 29.15 -18.09
N LYS A 281 36.90 28.36 -17.99
CA LYS A 281 36.82 26.92 -18.27
C LYS A 281 37.48 26.18 -17.13
N VAL A 282 36.75 26.13 -16.02
CA VAL A 282 37.05 25.20 -14.94
C VAL A 282 36.03 24.07 -15.04
N ASN A 283 36.44 22.96 -15.65
CA ASN A 283 35.74 21.68 -15.51
C ASN A 283 36.06 21.13 -14.12
N VAL A 284 35.34 21.61 -13.10
CA VAL A 284 35.34 20.98 -11.78
C VAL A 284 34.37 19.80 -11.84
N ASN A 285 34.92 18.60 -12.00
CA ASN A 285 34.18 17.35 -11.82
C ASN A 285 34.03 17.08 -10.31
N VAL A 286 33.28 17.92 -9.61
CA VAL A 286 32.75 17.57 -8.28
C VAL A 286 31.54 16.71 -8.55
N GLN A 287 31.64 15.42 -8.22
CA GLN A 287 30.52 14.49 -8.22
C GLN A 287 29.51 14.97 -7.17
N ARG A 288 28.67 15.93 -7.55
CA ARG A 288 27.68 16.56 -6.66
C ARG A 288 26.62 15.52 -6.34
N LYS A 289 26.51 15.15 -5.07
CA LYS A 289 25.40 14.33 -4.54
C LYS A 289 24.07 14.97 -4.99
N PRO A 290 23.15 14.27 -5.68
CA PRO A 290 21.89 14.87 -6.12
C PRO A 290 20.83 14.82 -5.01
N ASN A 291 19.81 15.67 -5.10
CA ASN A 291 18.54 15.44 -4.40
C ASN A 291 17.86 14.20 -5.00
N ILE A 292 17.16 13.43 -4.18
CA ILE A 292 16.50 12.20 -4.58
C ILE A 292 15.02 12.34 -4.24
N ILE A 293 14.15 12.29 -5.25
CA ILE A 293 12.72 12.40 -5.10
C ILE A 293 12.10 11.11 -5.61
N MET A 294 11.32 10.44 -4.77
CA MET A 294 10.53 9.28 -5.16
C MET A 294 9.05 9.65 -5.05
N VAL A 295 8.31 9.51 -6.14
CA VAL A 295 6.90 9.86 -6.25
C VAL A 295 6.11 8.59 -6.48
N GLN A 296 5.45 8.12 -5.43
CA GLN A 296 4.47 7.04 -5.49
C GLN A 296 3.16 7.60 -6.01
N LEU A 297 2.77 7.15 -7.20
CA LEU A 297 1.55 7.56 -7.90
C LEU A 297 0.44 6.54 -7.59
N GLU A 298 -0.59 7.00 -6.90
CA GLU A 298 -1.72 6.16 -6.48
C GLU A 298 -2.42 5.54 -7.69
N SER A 299 -2.65 4.23 -7.66
CA SER A 299 -3.37 3.48 -8.69
C SER A 299 -2.88 3.70 -10.14
N PHE A 300 -1.67 4.25 -10.34
CA PHE A 300 -1.19 4.74 -11.62
C PHE A 300 -0.53 3.61 -12.42
N PHE A 301 -0.88 3.50 -13.69
CA PHE A 301 -0.23 2.64 -14.68
C PHE A 301 -0.46 3.22 -16.07
N ASP A 302 0.32 2.82 -17.06
CA ASP A 302 0.08 3.24 -18.44
C ASP A 302 -1.19 2.57 -19.01
N VAL A 303 -2.29 3.31 -19.02
CA VAL A 303 -3.59 2.83 -19.53
C VAL A 303 -3.55 2.45 -21.02
N ASN A 304 -2.51 2.82 -21.77
CA ASN A 304 -2.35 2.36 -23.14
C ASN A 304 -2.12 0.84 -23.23
N LEU A 305 -1.70 0.19 -22.13
CA LEU A 305 -1.59 -1.27 -22.01
C LEU A 305 -2.94 -2.00 -22.02
N LEU A 306 -4.05 -1.28 -21.82
CA LEU A 306 -5.38 -1.88 -21.90
C LEU A 306 -5.73 -2.24 -23.35
N LEU A 307 -6.05 -3.51 -23.57
CA LEU A 307 -6.31 -4.08 -24.90
C LEU A 307 -7.68 -3.70 -25.44
N ASP A 308 -8.67 -3.58 -24.56
CA ASP A 308 -10.09 -3.43 -24.95
C ASP A 308 -10.53 -1.97 -25.17
N TYR A 309 -9.64 -1.00 -24.91
CA TYR A 309 -9.99 0.41 -24.90
C TYR A 309 -9.12 1.24 -25.84
N SER A 310 -9.78 2.15 -26.57
CA SER A 310 -9.16 3.24 -27.32
C SER A 310 -9.56 4.59 -26.70
N PHE A 311 -8.61 5.53 -26.73
CA PHE A 311 -8.74 6.85 -26.12
C PHE A 311 -8.73 7.92 -27.21
N SER A 312 -9.43 9.05 -27.00
CA SER A 312 -9.42 10.16 -27.97
C SER A 312 -8.05 10.83 -28.13
N GLU A 313 -7.20 10.72 -27.11
CA GLU A 313 -5.79 11.13 -27.10
C GLU A 313 -5.02 10.25 -26.09
N ASN A 314 -3.68 10.26 -26.13
CA ASN A 314 -2.88 9.54 -25.13
C ASN A 314 -3.20 10.10 -23.73
N PRO A 315 -3.65 9.29 -22.76
CA PRO A 315 -3.97 9.79 -21.42
C PRO A 315 -2.78 10.11 -20.53
N VAL A 316 -1.59 9.59 -20.84
CA VAL A 316 -0.38 9.79 -20.02
C VAL A 316 0.83 10.24 -20.85
N PRO A 317 0.69 11.31 -21.66
CA PRO A 317 1.70 11.68 -22.66
C PRO A 317 3.06 12.06 -22.05
N ASN A 318 3.10 12.71 -20.88
CA ASN A 318 4.36 13.07 -20.23
C ASN A 318 5.08 11.81 -19.74
N PHE A 319 4.37 10.91 -19.09
CA PHE A 319 4.92 9.65 -18.60
C PHE A 319 5.38 8.75 -19.76
N THR A 320 4.62 8.67 -20.87
CA THR A 320 5.06 7.98 -22.09
C THR A 320 6.39 8.53 -22.60
N LEU A 321 6.52 9.86 -22.75
CA LEU A 321 7.75 10.50 -23.20
C LEU A 321 8.93 10.26 -22.25
N LEU A 322 8.68 10.34 -20.93
CA LEU A 322 9.71 10.08 -19.93
C LEU A 322 10.18 8.63 -20.00
N LYS A 323 9.26 7.66 -20.12
CA LYS A 323 9.58 6.25 -20.29
C LYS A 323 10.39 6.01 -21.54
N GLU A 324 10.18 6.73 -22.63
CA GLU A 324 11.00 6.55 -23.84
C GLU A 324 12.43 7.09 -23.64
N GLN A 325 12.56 8.30 -23.07
CA GLN A 325 13.82 9.05 -23.04
C GLN A 325 14.76 8.66 -21.88
N TYR A 326 14.22 8.18 -20.76
CA TYR A 326 14.98 7.97 -19.51
C TYR A 326 14.94 6.51 -19.05
N SER A 327 15.63 6.20 -17.95
CA SER A 327 15.64 4.83 -17.41
C SER A 327 14.24 4.44 -16.93
N SER A 328 13.75 3.27 -17.31
CA SER A 328 12.38 2.84 -17.02
C SER A 328 12.23 1.32 -17.08
N GLY A 329 11.08 0.81 -16.63
CA GLY A 329 10.71 -0.59 -16.77
C GLY A 329 9.39 -0.89 -16.07
N PHE A 330 8.97 -2.15 -16.13
CA PHE A 330 7.87 -2.63 -15.30
C PHE A 330 8.30 -2.69 -13.83
N LEU A 331 7.35 -2.43 -12.94
CA LEU A 331 7.49 -2.59 -11.51
C LEU A 331 6.47 -3.61 -11.03
N THR A 332 6.92 -4.79 -10.62
CA THR A 332 6.05 -5.80 -9.99
C THR A 332 5.82 -5.39 -8.53
N VAL A 333 4.56 -5.20 -8.15
CA VAL A 333 4.13 -4.72 -6.83
C VAL A 333 3.39 -5.82 -6.05
N PRO A 334 3.37 -5.77 -4.70
CA PRO A 334 2.81 -6.86 -3.87
C PRO A 334 1.28 -6.81 -3.75
N SER A 335 0.59 -5.92 -4.47
CA SER A 335 -0.82 -5.64 -4.22
C SER A 335 -1.57 -5.18 -5.47
N PHE A 336 -2.90 -5.39 -5.47
CA PHE A 336 -3.81 -5.05 -6.57
C PHE A 336 -5.10 -4.42 -6.04
N GLY A 337 -5.47 -3.24 -6.56
CA GLY A 337 -6.71 -2.53 -6.25
C GLY A 337 -6.82 -1.96 -4.82
N ALA A 338 -5.81 -2.17 -3.98
CA ALA A 338 -5.59 -1.60 -2.66
C ALA A 338 -4.16 -2.00 -2.24
N GLY A 339 -3.65 -1.44 -1.14
CA GLY A 339 -2.39 -1.90 -0.57
C GLY A 339 -1.21 -0.96 -0.78
N THR A 340 -1.46 0.31 -1.08
CA THR A 340 -0.49 1.43 -1.15
C THR A 340 0.65 1.32 -0.12
N ALA A 341 0.32 1.03 1.15
CA ALA A 341 1.30 0.91 2.23
C ALA A 341 2.23 -0.32 2.15
N ASN A 342 1.85 -1.37 1.43
CA ASN A 342 2.68 -2.54 1.20
C ASN A 342 3.72 -2.26 0.11
N THR A 343 3.32 -1.66 -1.01
CA THR A 343 4.30 -1.19 -2.03
C THR A 343 5.24 -0.14 -1.42
N GLU A 344 4.71 0.79 -0.63
CA GLU A 344 5.50 1.78 0.12
C GLU A 344 6.51 1.09 1.07
N PHE A 345 6.08 0.05 1.78
CA PHE A 345 6.94 -0.75 2.65
C PHE A 345 8.07 -1.44 1.88
N GLU A 346 7.76 -2.12 0.78
CA GLU A 346 8.75 -2.82 -0.05
C GLU A 346 9.78 -1.84 -0.61
N VAL A 347 9.33 -0.75 -1.23
CA VAL A 347 10.21 0.26 -1.82
C VAL A 347 11.12 0.89 -0.76
N LEU A 348 10.59 1.23 0.42
CA LEU A 348 11.38 1.91 1.45
C LEU A 348 12.37 0.98 2.16
N THR A 349 12.01 -0.29 2.40
CA THR A 349 12.80 -1.20 3.23
C THR A 349 13.65 -2.20 2.45
N GLY A 350 13.28 -2.49 1.20
CA GLY A 350 13.83 -3.61 0.44
C GLY A 350 13.30 -4.98 0.87
N MET A 351 12.30 -5.04 1.74
CA MET A 351 11.74 -6.32 2.18
C MET A 351 10.63 -6.78 1.23
N ASN A 352 10.65 -8.04 0.84
CA ASN A 352 9.58 -8.70 0.11
C ASN A 352 8.41 -9.03 1.07
N ASN A 353 7.23 -8.48 0.76
CA ASN A 353 6.00 -8.62 1.53
C ASN A 353 5.39 -10.03 1.41
N ASP A 354 5.73 -10.81 0.37
CA ASP A 354 5.27 -12.21 0.23
C ASP A 354 5.80 -13.14 1.34
N HIS A 355 6.87 -12.73 2.04
CA HIS A 355 7.41 -13.46 3.18
C HIS A 355 6.62 -13.22 4.48
N PHE A 356 5.75 -12.21 4.52
CA PHE A 356 4.94 -11.86 5.68
C PHE A 356 3.63 -12.67 5.70
N GLY A 357 2.87 -12.48 6.78
CA GLY A 357 1.56 -13.11 6.94
C GLY A 357 0.58 -12.74 5.83
N THR A 358 -0.38 -13.64 5.58
CA THR A 358 -1.38 -13.46 4.52
C THR A 358 -2.12 -12.12 4.61
N GLY A 359 -1.89 -11.23 3.64
CA GLY A 359 -2.56 -9.93 3.58
C GLY A 359 -2.13 -8.96 4.68
N GLU A 360 -0.97 -9.20 5.29
CA GLU A 360 -0.41 -8.36 6.32
C GLU A 360 -0.02 -6.97 5.79
N TYR A 361 -0.18 -5.98 6.68
CA TYR A 361 0.35 -4.64 6.50
C TYR A 361 1.41 -4.44 7.58
N PRO A 362 2.72 -4.52 7.27
CA PRO A 362 3.79 -4.32 8.26
C PRO A 362 3.65 -3.01 9.04
N TYR A 363 3.08 -1.99 8.39
CA TYR A 363 2.71 -0.70 8.98
C TYR A 363 1.74 -0.83 10.17
N LYS A 364 0.94 -1.89 10.25
CA LYS A 364 -0.06 -2.15 11.29
C LYS A 364 0.36 -3.23 12.27
N THR A 365 1.48 -3.89 12.02
CA THR A 365 2.01 -4.98 12.84
C THR A 365 3.38 -4.60 13.40
N ILE A 366 4.46 -5.10 12.81
CA ILE A 366 5.81 -5.01 13.36
C ILE A 366 6.33 -3.57 13.43
N LEU A 367 5.99 -2.73 12.45
CA LEU A 367 6.42 -1.32 12.42
C LEU A 367 5.64 -0.42 13.38
N GLN A 368 4.65 -0.93 14.12
CA GLN A 368 4.05 -0.18 15.23
C GLN A 368 5.00 -0.10 16.44
N SER A 369 5.97 -1.01 16.56
CA SER A 369 6.85 -1.11 17.73
C SER A 369 8.34 -1.26 17.40
N THR A 370 8.70 -1.55 16.14
CA THR A 370 10.06 -1.92 15.75
C THR A 370 10.57 -1.00 14.65
N THR A 371 11.80 -0.52 14.79
CA THR A 371 12.54 0.18 13.74
C THR A 371 13.06 -0.80 12.71
N SER A 372 13.10 -0.38 11.45
CA SER A 372 13.63 -1.18 10.35
C SER A 372 14.60 -0.37 9.53
N GLU A 373 15.65 -1.03 9.05
CA GLU A 373 16.45 -0.49 7.97
C GLU A 373 15.57 -0.07 6.80
N SER A 374 15.95 1.04 6.18
CA SER A 374 15.24 1.62 5.05
C SER A 374 16.09 2.69 4.38
N ILE A 375 15.72 3.06 3.15
CA ILE A 375 16.44 4.08 2.37
C ILE A 375 16.64 5.42 3.12
N PRO A 376 15.73 5.92 3.99
CA PRO A 376 16.01 7.15 4.75
C PRO A 376 17.17 6.99 5.73
N TYR A 377 17.29 5.86 6.43
CA TYR A 377 18.46 5.61 7.29
C TYR A 377 19.75 5.49 6.46
N ASN A 378 19.69 4.76 5.34
CA ASN A 378 20.86 4.57 4.49
C ASN A 378 21.32 5.92 3.89
N LEU A 379 20.40 6.78 3.47
CA LEU A 379 20.74 8.12 2.98
C LEU A 379 21.16 9.08 4.10
N ALA A 380 20.65 8.94 5.32
CA ALA A 380 21.08 9.73 6.47
C ALA A 380 22.57 9.53 6.78
N GLU A 381 23.10 8.31 6.64
CA GLU A 381 24.55 8.02 6.76
C GLU A 381 25.38 8.80 5.72
N ARG A 382 24.77 9.16 4.59
CA ARG A 382 25.40 9.95 3.52
C ARG A 382 25.14 11.46 3.66
N GLY A 383 24.46 11.88 4.72
CA GLY A 383 24.20 13.27 5.06
C GLY A 383 22.92 13.86 4.46
N TYR A 384 22.00 13.03 3.98
CA TYR A 384 20.70 13.48 3.48
C TYR A 384 19.75 13.85 4.63
N HIS A 385 18.81 14.75 4.33
CA HIS A 385 17.63 15.01 5.14
C HIS A 385 16.42 14.37 4.46
N SER A 386 15.56 13.69 5.23
CA SER A 386 14.47 12.88 4.66
C SER A 386 13.09 13.44 4.98
N HIS A 387 12.31 13.70 3.93
CA HIS A 387 10.96 14.26 3.98
C HIS A 387 9.96 13.27 3.42
N VAL A 388 8.79 13.16 4.06
CA VAL A 388 7.60 12.58 3.43
C VAL A 388 6.60 13.68 3.09
N ILE A 389 6.00 13.61 1.92
CA ILE A 389 4.92 14.51 1.48
C ILE A 389 3.72 13.66 1.06
N HIS A 390 2.53 13.99 1.57
CA HIS A 390 1.32 13.27 1.19
C HIS A 390 0.11 14.19 1.19
N ASN A 391 -0.62 14.29 0.08
CA ASN A 391 -1.84 15.10 -0.04
C ASN A 391 -3.08 14.41 0.58
N ASN A 392 -2.88 13.61 1.64
CA ASN A 392 -3.93 13.03 2.47
C ASN A 392 -3.51 13.03 3.95
N THR A 393 -4.42 12.66 4.84
CA THR A 393 -4.25 12.76 6.30
C THR A 393 -3.07 11.95 6.84
N ALA A 394 -2.34 12.51 7.81
CA ALA A 394 -1.19 11.89 8.47
C ALA A 394 -1.51 10.54 9.16
N ILE A 395 -2.77 10.32 9.54
CA ILE A 395 -3.19 9.11 10.28
C ILE A 395 -3.57 7.95 9.36
N PHE A 396 -3.66 8.20 8.05
CA PHE A 396 -3.92 7.13 7.09
C PHE A 396 -2.76 6.14 7.12
N TYR A 397 -3.08 4.85 7.19
CA TYR A 397 -2.11 3.77 7.46
C TYR A 397 -1.25 3.91 8.74
N ASP A 398 -1.62 4.78 9.69
CA ASP A 398 -0.78 5.13 10.86
C ASP A 398 0.61 5.66 10.47
N ARG A 399 0.74 6.29 9.29
CA ARG A 399 2.01 6.82 8.76
C ARG A 399 2.78 7.72 9.74
N HIS A 400 2.08 8.60 10.47
CA HIS A 400 2.69 9.43 11.51
C HIS A 400 3.44 8.65 12.62
N LYS A 401 3.14 7.37 12.83
CA LYS A 401 3.85 6.49 13.79
C LYS A 401 4.93 5.62 13.15
N VAL A 402 4.81 5.35 11.85
CA VAL A 402 5.67 4.42 11.12
C VAL A 402 6.87 5.14 10.50
N PHE A 403 6.67 6.28 9.84
CA PHE A 403 7.76 7.05 9.25
C PHE A 403 8.93 7.42 10.19
N PRO A 404 8.72 7.79 11.48
CA PRO A 404 9.86 8.00 12.39
C PRO A 404 10.67 6.71 12.63
N LYS A 405 10.04 5.53 12.55
CA LYS A 405 10.71 4.23 12.70
C LYS A 405 11.45 3.78 11.45
N LEU A 406 11.08 4.33 10.29
CA LEU A 406 11.79 4.22 9.02
C LEU A 406 12.83 5.34 8.81
N GLY A 407 13.05 6.19 9.82
CA GLY A 407 14.15 7.16 9.78
C GLY A 407 13.86 8.44 8.99
N PHE A 408 12.59 8.78 8.74
CA PHE A 408 12.25 10.09 8.19
C PHE A 408 12.42 11.21 9.22
N ASP A 409 12.88 12.37 8.76
CA ASP A 409 13.08 13.55 9.60
C ASP A 409 11.83 14.42 9.69
N SER A 410 11.01 14.45 8.63
CA SER A 410 9.75 15.19 8.64
C SER A 410 8.64 14.53 7.82
N PHE A 411 7.39 14.89 8.13
CA PHE A 411 6.20 14.45 7.41
C PHE A 411 5.21 15.59 7.19
N ASN A 412 5.04 15.97 5.93
CA ASN A 412 4.14 17.01 5.45
C ASN A 412 2.88 16.40 4.81
N SER A 413 1.88 16.16 5.65
CA SER A 413 0.57 15.65 5.24
C SER A 413 -0.39 16.78 4.83
N ILE A 414 -1.62 16.43 4.40
CA ILE A 414 -2.64 17.43 4.00
C ILE A 414 -2.94 18.48 5.08
N GLU A 415 -2.74 18.13 6.36
CA GLU A 415 -2.90 19.05 7.49
C GLU A 415 -1.95 20.26 7.43
N TYR A 416 -0.87 20.16 6.66
CA TYR A 416 0.18 21.17 6.50
C TYR A 416 0.17 21.86 5.13
N MET A 417 -0.88 21.63 4.32
CA MET A 417 -1.02 22.16 2.97
C MET A 417 -2.11 23.25 2.88
N ASN A 418 -1.97 24.14 1.90
CA ASN A 418 -2.93 25.20 1.57
C ASN A 418 -3.36 25.08 0.10
N ASP A 419 -4.43 25.78 -0.26
CA ASP A 419 -4.92 25.89 -1.65
C ASP A 419 -5.18 24.54 -2.33
N ILE A 420 -5.71 23.58 -1.55
CA ILE A 420 -6.00 22.22 -2.00
C ILE A 420 -7.26 22.22 -2.88
N GLU A 421 -7.11 21.76 -4.12
CA GLU A 421 -8.23 21.44 -4.99
C GLU A 421 -8.65 19.98 -4.80
N TYR A 422 -9.94 19.68 -4.96
CA TYR A 422 -10.48 18.33 -4.83
C TYR A 422 -11.19 17.91 -6.12
N ASN A 423 -11.12 16.63 -6.47
CA ASN A 423 -11.90 16.08 -7.57
C ASN A 423 -13.35 15.80 -7.16
N HIS A 424 -14.17 15.35 -8.11
CA HIS A 424 -15.59 15.04 -7.90
C HIS A 424 -15.83 14.03 -6.75
N SER A 425 -14.91 13.09 -6.56
CA SER A 425 -14.96 12.08 -5.49
C SER A 425 -14.47 12.58 -4.13
N GLY A 426 -13.97 13.81 -4.04
CA GLY A 426 -13.46 14.41 -2.79
C GLY A 426 -12.00 14.05 -2.46
N TRP A 427 -11.25 13.49 -3.42
CA TRP A 427 -9.80 13.29 -3.27
C TRP A 427 -9.04 14.55 -3.66
N ALA A 428 -7.97 14.85 -2.91
CA ALA A 428 -7.10 15.99 -3.21
C ALA A 428 -6.43 15.80 -4.57
N LYS A 429 -6.36 16.85 -5.38
CA LYS A 429 -5.61 16.84 -6.63
C LYS A 429 -4.10 16.83 -6.37
N ASP A 430 -3.35 16.15 -7.22
CA ASP A 430 -1.91 15.92 -7.06
C ASP A 430 -1.08 17.18 -7.36
N LYS A 431 -1.64 18.18 -8.03
CA LYS A 431 -1.02 19.48 -8.33
C LYS A 431 -0.39 20.18 -7.10
N VAL A 432 -0.99 20.04 -5.91
CA VAL A 432 -0.46 20.64 -4.68
C VAL A 432 0.93 20.07 -4.30
N LEU A 433 1.23 18.84 -4.73
CA LEU A 433 2.47 18.15 -4.39
C LEU A 433 3.71 18.84 -4.97
N THR A 434 3.62 19.43 -6.17
CA THR A 434 4.75 20.18 -6.76
C THR A 434 5.18 21.32 -5.84
N VAL A 435 4.23 22.10 -5.32
CA VAL A 435 4.50 23.22 -4.41
C VAL A 435 5.17 22.73 -3.13
N GLU A 436 4.69 21.64 -2.55
CA GLU A 436 5.23 21.10 -1.30
C GLU A 436 6.60 20.42 -1.49
N ILE A 437 6.85 19.78 -2.63
CA ILE A 437 8.17 19.25 -3.00
C ILE A 437 9.19 20.40 -3.10
N MET A 438 8.85 21.47 -3.83
CA MET A 438 9.73 22.62 -3.97
C MET A 438 10.00 23.32 -2.63
N LYS A 439 8.98 23.40 -1.76
CA LYS A 439 9.12 23.90 -0.39
C LYS A 439 10.08 23.06 0.43
N ALA A 440 10.06 21.73 0.33
CA ALA A 440 11.02 20.86 1.01
C ALA A 440 12.45 21.10 0.50
N LEU A 441 12.66 21.09 -0.82
CA LEU A 441 13.96 21.34 -1.46
C LEU A 441 14.59 22.70 -1.10
N GLN A 442 13.76 23.69 -0.74
CA GLN A 442 14.19 25.04 -0.41
C GLN A 442 14.31 25.27 1.11
N ALA A 443 13.83 24.35 1.94
CA ALA A 443 13.76 24.54 3.39
C ALA A 443 15.10 24.35 4.10
N PHE A 444 15.97 23.48 3.57
CA PHE A 444 17.24 23.11 4.20
C PHE A 444 18.40 23.19 3.22
N TYR A 445 19.60 23.52 3.72
CA TYR A 445 20.82 23.55 2.90
C TYR A 445 21.42 22.15 2.61
N LYS A 446 20.80 21.08 3.12
CA LYS A 446 21.27 19.70 2.94
C LYS A 446 20.72 19.12 1.64
N ARG A 447 21.25 17.97 1.23
CA ARG A 447 20.65 17.19 0.16
C ARG A 447 19.41 16.49 0.68
N ASP A 448 18.34 16.52 -0.10
CA ASP A 448 17.06 15.98 0.33
C ASP A 448 16.77 14.62 -0.30
N PHE A 449 16.22 13.74 0.52
CA PHE A 449 15.46 12.59 0.08
C PHE A 449 13.98 12.89 0.34
N ILE A 450 13.20 13.01 -0.72
CA ILE A 450 11.77 13.33 -0.63
C ILE A 450 10.98 12.14 -1.13
N TYR A 451 10.15 11.57 -0.26
CA TYR A 451 9.20 10.52 -0.61
C TYR A 451 7.80 11.13 -0.67
N THR A 452 7.23 11.21 -1.88
CA THR A 452 5.94 11.83 -2.13
C THR A 452 4.91 10.77 -2.47
N ILE A 453 3.72 10.87 -1.87
CA ILE A 453 2.63 9.92 -2.07
C ILE A 453 1.40 10.69 -2.58
N SER A 454 0.96 10.34 -3.78
CA SER A 454 -0.21 10.92 -4.44
C SER A 454 -1.51 10.24 -4.00
N VAL A 455 -2.67 10.81 -4.31
CA VAL A 455 -3.99 10.22 -3.95
C VAL A 455 -5.09 10.50 -4.97
N GLN A 456 -4.87 11.37 -5.95
CA GLN A 456 -5.92 11.88 -6.83
C GLN A 456 -6.77 10.80 -7.53
N PRO A 457 -6.20 9.79 -8.21
CA PRO A 457 -6.96 8.78 -8.96
C PRO A 457 -7.55 7.67 -8.08
N HIS A 458 -7.54 7.81 -6.76
CA HIS A 458 -8.08 6.83 -5.82
C HIS A 458 -9.60 6.61 -6.03
N GLY A 459 -10.06 5.37 -5.88
CA GLY A 459 -11.48 5.00 -5.97
C GLY A 459 -12.34 5.52 -4.81
N LYS A 460 -13.68 5.50 -4.88
CA LYS A 460 -14.54 4.85 -5.89
C LYS A 460 -14.77 5.73 -7.13
N TYR A 461 -14.87 5.05 -8.28
CA TYR A 461 -15.21 5.66 -9.56
C TYR A 461 -16.74 5.77 -9.78
N PRO A 462 -17.23 6.89 -10.31
CA PRO A 462 -18.66 7.14 -10.51
C PRO A 462 -19.26 6.23 -11.59
N GLU A 463 -20.44 5.68 -11.31
CA GLU A 463 -21.17 4.80 -12.25
C GLU A 463 -21.96 5.61 -13.30
N THR A 464 -22.21 6.88 -13.02
CA THR A 464 -22.84 7.83 -13.94
C THR A 464 -21.78 8.74 -14.52
N ALA A 465 -21.99 9.21 -15.75
CA ALA A 465 -21.15 10.22 -16.36
C ALA A 465 -21.09 11.45 -15.43
N VAL A 466 -19.88 11.97 -15.24
CA VAL A 466 -19.66 13.21 -14.51
C VAL A 466 -19.54 14.29 -15.56
N GLU A 467 -20.42 15.29 -15.54
CA GLU A 467 -20.43 16.39 -16.53
C GLU A 467 -19.30 17.42 -16.30
N ASP A 468 -18.30 17.09 -15.49
CA ASP A 468 -17.11 17.92 -15.31
C ASP A 468 -16.24 17.87 -16.59
N ASP A 469 -15.17 18.66 -16.60
CA ASP A 469 -14.20 18.95 -17.67
C ASP A 469 -13.39 17.75 -18.20
N GLN A 470 -14.01 16.57 -18.30
CA GLN A 470 -13.45 15.36 -18.91
C GLN A 470 -13.12 15.64 -20.38
N LYS A 471 -11.82 15.67 -20.69
CA LYS A 471 -11.30 15.93 -22.04
C LYS A 471 -11.17 14.64 -22.84
N ILE A 472 -10.78 13.56 -22.16
CA ILE A 472 -10.49 12.28 -22.81
C ILE A 472 -11.73 11.41 -22.78
N THR A 473 -12.15 10.95 -23.97
CA THR A 473 -13.26 10.00 -24.12
C THR A 473 -12.72 8.59 -24.35
N VAL A 474 -13.44 7.59 -23.83
CA VAL A 474 -13.09 6.17 -23.94
C VAL A 474 -14.03 5.48 -24.91
N ARG A 475 -13.49 4.62 -25.77
CA ARG A 475 -14.27 3.73 -26.66
C ARG A 475 -13.79 2.30 -26.48
N ILE A 476 -14.72 1.35 -26.52
CA ILE A 476 -14.37 -0.08 -26.53
C ILE A 476 -13.92 -0.42 -27.96
N ASP A 477 -12.74 -1.01 -28.09
CA ASP A 477 -12.08 -1.26 -29.38
C ASP A 477 -11.60 -2.73 -29.48
N ALA A 478 -12.46 -3.57 -30.04
CA ALA A 478 -12.15 -4.98 -30.25
C ALA A 478 -11.10 -5.22 -31.35
N GLU A 479 -10.90 -4.27 -32.25
CA GLU A 479 -9.89 -4.38 -33.31
C GLU A 479 -8.49 -4.09 -32.76
N LYS A 480 -8.36 -3.08 -31.89
CA LYS A 480 -7.12 -2.80 -31.15
C LYS A 480 -6.62 -4.03 -30.40
N ARG A 481 -7.50 -4.73 -29.68
CA ARG A 481 -7.15 -5.99 -28.98
C ARG A 481 -6.45 -6.99 -29.89
N LEU A 482 -7.06 -7.29 -31.05
CA LEU A 482 -6.52 -8.26 -32.00
C LEU A 482 -5.16 -7.82 -32.57
N GLN A 483 -4.96 -6.52 -32.79
CA GLN A 483 -3.71 -5.97 -33.30
C GLN A 483 -2.59 -6.06 -32.26
N LEU A 484 -2.85 -5.61 -31.03
CA LEU A 484 -1.87 -5.62 -29.94
C LEU A 484 -1.48 -7.03 -29.51
N GLU A 485 -2.45 -7.95 -29.40
CA GLU A 485 -2.16 -9.37 -29.11
C GLU A 485 -1.27 -9.99 -30.20
N LYS A 486 -1.45 -9.60 -31.47
CA LYS A 486 -0.60 -10.08 -32.56
C LYS A 486 0.83 -9.57 -32.41
N ILE A 487 1.02 -8.27 -32.18
CA ILE A 487 2.35 -7.65 -32.00
C ILE A 487 3.08 -8.26 -30.80
N TYR A 488 2.41 -8.39 -29.67
CA TYR A 488 2.98 -8.98 -28.46
C TYR A 488 3.46 -10.42 -28.68
N ASN A 489 2.63 -11.24 -29.34
CA ASN A 489 3.00 -12.62 -29.66
C ASN A 489 4.13 -12.72 -30.70
N GLU A 490 4.24 -11.77 -31.63
CA GLU A 490 5.34 -11.72 -32.59
C GLU A 490 6.67 -11.38 -31.90
N ASN A 491 6.68 -10.42 -30.97
CA ASN A 491 7.88 -10.00 -30.23
C ASN A 491 8.33 -11.04 -29.18
N LYS A 492 7.40 -11.67 -28.46
CA LYS A 492 7.72 -12.75 -27.51
C LYS A 492 8.44 -13.95 -28.15
N ASN A 493 8.24 -14.15 -29.45
CA ASN A 493 8.92 -15.20 -30.21
C ASN A 493 10.29 -14.78 -30.75
N SER A 494 10.64 -13.48 -30.80
CA SER A 494 11.97 -13.00 -31.20
C SER A 494 12.98 -12.97 -30.06
N ASP A 495 12.55 -12.92 -28.80
CA ASP A 495 13.42 -12.84 -27.62
C ASP A 495 14.19 -14.14 -27.28
N GLN A 496 14.13 -15.17 -28.13
CA GLN A 496 15.01 -16.34 -28.02
C GLN A 496 16.37 -16.18 -28.72
N GLU A 497 16.60 -15.13 -29.51
CA GLU A 497 17.92 -14.80 -30.03
C GLU A 497 18.20 -13.29 -29.94
N SER A 498 19.13 -12.94 -29.04
CA SER A 498 19.79 -11.64 -28.85
C SER A 498 19.07 -10.57 -28.01
N THR A 499 19.79 -10.10 -26.99
CA THR A 499 19.51 -8.87 -26.25
C THR A 499 19.63 -7.65 -27.16
N SER A 500 18.50 -7.13 -27.64
CA SER A 500 18.43 -5.79 -28.21
C SER A 500 17.14 -5.08 -27.81
N SER A 501 17.33 -3.91 -27.20
CA SER A 501 16.42 -2.79 -27.02
C SER A 501 15.15 -2.82 -27.88
N ILE A 502 13.99 -2.81 -27.24
CA ILE A 502 12.72 -2.50 -27.89
C ILE A 502 12.66 -0.98 -28.09
N ASN A 503 12.67 -0.54 -29.35
CA ASN A 503 12.15 0.76 -29.75
C ASN A 503 10.62 0.63 -29.82
N GLU A 504 9.93 0.99 -28.74
CA GLU A 504 8.47 0.88 -28.62
C GLU A 504 7.70 2.03 -29.33
N THR A 505 8.40 2.86 -30.13
CA THR A 505 7.87 4.10 -30.70
C THR A 505 7.62 4.14 -32.20
N GLU A 506 7.96 3.10 -32.98
CA GLU A 506 7.74 3.13 -34.44
C GLU A 506 6.48 2.39 -34.94
N ALA A 507 5.56 1.98 -34.06
CA ALA A 507 4.30 1.34 -34.46
C ALA A 507 3.01 2.10 -34.10
N TYR A 508 3.09 3.33 -33.61
CA TYR A 508 1.91 4.11 -33.18
C TYR A 508 1.67 5.36 -34.03
N GLY A 509 1.74 5.21 -35.35
CA GLY A 509 1.20 6.19 -36.29
C GLY A 509 -0.33 6.18 -36.23
N ILE A 510 -0.91 6.97 -35.32
CA ILE A 510 -2.34 7.23 -35.29
C ILE A 510 -2.66 8.18 -36.46
N GLU A 511 -3.12 7.64 -37.58
CA GLU A 511 -3.84 8.44 -38.58
C GLU A 511 -5.15 8.94 -37.96
N GLU A 512 -5.47 10.24 -38.15
CA GLU A 512 -6.76 10.81 -37.79
C GLU A 512 -7.89 10.06 -38.52
N PHE A 513 -8.62 9.20 -37.80
CA PHE A 513 -9.80 8.54 -38.34
C PHE A 513 -11.08 9.25 -37.88
N GLY A 514 -11.83 9.73 -38.87
CA GLY A 514 -12.99 10.60 -38.71
C GLY A 514 -14.17 9.99 -37.97
N GLU A 515 -15.05 10.89 -37.51
CA GLU A 515 -16.32 10.57 -36.87
C GLU A 515 -17.14 9.56 -37.68
N GLN A 516 -17.37 8.38 -37.10
CA GLN A 516 -18.44 7.50 -37.54
C GLN A 516 -19.30 7.09 -36.35
N ASP A 517 -20.56 7.51 -36.45
CA ASP A 517 -21.66 7.32 -35.50
C ASP A 517 -22.05 5.84 -35.34
N ASP A 518 -22.11 5.42 -34.08
CA ASP A 518 -23.09 4.54 -33.43
C ASP A 518 -23.60 3.27 -34.14
N LYS A 519 -23.28 2.11 -33.53
CA LYS A 519 -24.24 1.28 -32.76
C LYS A 519 -23.63 -0.05 -32.38
N VAL A 520 -23.19 -0.17 -31.13
CA VAL A 520 -23.21 -1.47 -30.43
C VAL A 520 -24.07 -1.28 -29.19
N ASP A 521 -25.18 -1.99 -29.17
CA ASP A 521 -26.14 -2.02 -28.07
C ASP A 521 -25.51 -2.81 -26.92
N VAL A 522 -24.80 -2.12 -26.05
CA VAL A 522 -24.13 -2.73 -24.90
C VAL A 522 -24.89 -2.31 -23.65
N SER A 523 -25.44 -3.31 -22.96
CA SER A 523 -26.27 -3.23 -21.75
C SER A 523 -25.86 -2.15 -20.73
N ASP A 524 -26.79 -1.68 -19.90
CA ASP A 524 -26.52 -0.69 -18.82
C ASP A 524 -25.28 -1.01 -17.95
N PHE A 525 -24.92 -2.29 -17.81
CA PHE A 525 -23.71 -2.76 -17.12
C PHE A 525 -22.41 -2.22 -17.75
N THR A 526 -22.37 -2.10 -19.08
CA THR A 526 -21.21 -1.58 -19.82
C THR A 526 -21.15 -0.06 -19.88
N LYS A 527 -22.29 0.64 -19.83
CA LYS A 527 -22.28 2.11 -19.72
C LYS A 527 -21.73 2.57 -18.37
N SER A 528 -22.16 1.91 -17.29
CA SER A 528 -21.62 2.18 -15.94
C SER A 528 -20.12 1.88 -15.85
N HIS A 529 -19.68 0.73 -16.38
CA HIS A 529 -18.25 0.40 -16.42
C HIS A 529 -17.44 1.41 -17.25
N LYS A 530 -17.93 1.77 -18.45
CA LYS A 530 -17.31 2.79 -19.30
C LYS A 530 -17.14 4.12 -18.55
N ASN A 531 -18.17 4.61 -17.87
CA ASN A 531 -18.10 5.87 -17.11
C ASN A 531 -17.01 5.84 -16.04
N ARG A 532 -16.84 4.69 -15.36
CA ARG A 532 -15.78 4.53 -14.35
C ARG A 532 -14.39 4.56 -14.97
N VAL A 533 -14.19 3.88 -16.09
CA VAL A 533 -12.91 3.87 -16.83
C VAL A 533 -12.62 5.27 -17.36
N GLU A 534 -13.59 5.93 -18.00
CA GLU A 534 -13.45 7.28 -18.53
C GLU A 534 -13.13 8.31 -17.44
N TYR A 535 -13.80 8.24 -16.28
CA TYR A 535 -13.45 9.06 -15.13
C TYR A 535 -12.01 8.80 -14.65
N PHE A 536 -11.63 7.54 -14.46
CA PHE A 536 -10.28 7.18 -14.02
C PHE A 536 -9.20 7.66 -14.99
N VAL A 537 -9.40 7.48 -16.30
CA VAL A 537 -8.48 7.95 -17.36
C VAL A 537 -8.28 9.46 -17.29
N ASN A 538 -9.34 10.25 -17.05
CA ASN A 538 -9.18 11.70 -16.88
C ASN A 538 -8.47 12.07 -15.58
N GLN A 539 -8.64 11.30 -14.50
CA GLN A 539 -7.86 11.52 -13.27
C GLN A 539 -6.37 11.18 -13.47
N LEU A 540 -6.05 10.15 -14.26
CA LEU A 540 -4.68 9.86 -14.65
C LEU A 540 -4.09 10.95 -15.54
N ALA A 541 -4.87 11.55 -16.45
CA ALA A 541 -4.40 12.65 -17.28
C ALA A 541 -4.03 13.89 -16.46
N GLU A 542 -4.80 14.22 -15.42
CA GLU A 542 -4.43 15.27 -14.46
C GLU A 542 -3.19 14.90 -13.62
N THR A 543 -3.05 13.62 -13.27
CA THR A 543 -1.85 13.11 -12.57
C THR A 543 -0.61 13.21 -13.48
N ASP A 544 -0.74 12.88 -14.76
CA ASP A 544 0.32 13.01 -15.77
C ASP A 544 0.68 14.47 -16.03
N GLN A 545 -0.29 15.39 -15.98
CA GLN A 545 -0.02 16.82 -16.01
C GLN A 545 0.85 17.24 -14.81
N PHE A 546 0.55 16.75 -13.60
CA PHE A 546 1.40 16.97 -12.42
C PHE A 546 2.84 16.45 -12.64
N ILE A 547 3.00 15.26 -13.22
CA ILE A 547 4.33 14.70 -13.56
C ILE A 547 5.09 15.65 -14.48
N GLY A 548 4.44 16.14 -15.55
CA GLY A 548 5.02 17.09 -16.48
C GLY A 548 5.43 18.42 -15.83
N GLU A 549 4.53 19.02 -15.05
CA GLU A 549 4.78 20.28 -14.32
C GLU A 549 5.94 20.15 -13.32
N LEU A 550 6.03 19.02 -12.61
CA LEU A 550 7.14 18.77 -11.67
C LEU A 550 8.48 18.62 -12.40
N VAL A 551 8.50 17.88 -13.52
CA VAL A 551 9.72 17.74 -14.33
C VAL A 551 10.16 19.07 -14.92
N GLU A 552 9.22 19.88 -15.41
CA GLU A 552 9.50 21.23 -15.92
C GLU A 552 10.15 22.11 -14.84
N GLU A 553 9.54 22.20 -13.65
CA GLU A 553 10.06 22.99 -12.53
C GLU A 553 11.46 22.51 -12.09
N LEU A 554 11.68 21.20 -12.04
CA LEU A 554 12.97 20.63 -11.61
C LEU A 554 14.06 20.71 -12.70
N SER A 555 13.69 20.87 -13.96
CA SER A 555 14.64 20.98 -15.07
C SER A 555 15.50 22.25 -14.96
N ASP A 556 14.89 23.33 -14.43
CA ASP A 556 15.55 24.61 -14.15
C ASP A 556 16.11 24.70 -12.73
N PHE A 557 15.92 23.67 -11.89
CA PHE A 557 16.41 23.67 -10.52
C PHE A 557 17.94 23.57 -10.50
N ALA A 558 18.59 24.51 -9.80
CA ALA A 558 20.04 24.70 -9.85
C ALA A 558 20.86 23.51 -9.32
N GLU A 559 20.22 22.64 -8.54
CA GLU A 559 20.86 21.52 -7.89
C GLU A 559 20.62 20.19 -8.62
N PRO A 560 21.63 19.32 -8.75
CA PRO A 560 21.44 18.00 -9.34
C PRO A 560 20.32 17.25 -8.63
N THR A 561 19.35 16.75 -9.38
CA THR A 561 18.14 16.12 -8.85
C THR A 561 17.78 14.91 -9.68
N VAL A 562 17.41 13.82 -8.99
CA VAL A 562 16.84 12.60 -9.56
C VAL A 562 15.41 12.46 -9.07
N VAL A 563 14.49 12.15 -9.98
CA VAL A 563 13.09 11.87 -9.68
C VAL A 563 12.72 10.49 -10.17
N VAL A 564 12.06 9.71 -9.32
CA VAL A 564 11.56 8.37 -9.64
C VAL A 564 10.06 8.38 -9.50
N PHE A 565 9.34 8.31 -10.61
CA PHE A 565 7.89 8.14 -10.61
C PHE A 565 7.57 6.65 -10.72
N PHE A 566 6.64 6.15 -9.91
CA PHE A 566 6.21 4.75 -9.99
C PHE A 566 4.77 4.55 -9.55
N GLY A 567 4.07 3.61 -10.18
CA GLY A 567 2.73 3.19 -9.78
C GLY A 567 2.74 2.21 -8.61
N ASP A 568 1.86 2.37 -7.63
CA ASP A 568 1.83 1.50 -6.44
C ASP A 568 1.00 0.22 -6.60
N HIS A 569 -0.06 0.25 -7.41
CA HIS A 569 -0.85 -0.90 -7.86
C HIS A 569 -1.80 -0.49 -9.00
N LEU A 570 -2.43 -1.46 -9.67
CA LEU A 570 -3.54 -1.17 -10.60
C LEU A 570 -4.84 -0.77 -9.85
N PRO A 571 -5.76 -0.02 -10.48
CA PRO A 571 -7.00 0.43 -9.88
C PRO A 571 -8.03 -0.69 -9.68
N SER A 572 -8.98 -0.48 -8.76
CA SER A 572 -10.14 -1.36 -8.55
C SER A 572 -11.22 -1.20 -9.66
N LEU A 573 -10.83 -1.42 -10.92
CA LEU A 573 -11.70 -1.33 -12.11
C LEU A 573 -12.12 -2.69 -12.68
N SER A 574 -11.90 -3.79 -11.94
CA SER A 574 -12.16 -5.16 -12.42
C SER A 574 -11.35 -5.51 -13.67
N ILE A 575 -10.10 -5.05 -13.72
CA ILE A 575 -9.11 -5.42 -14.74
C ILE A 575 -8.61 -6.83 -14.44
N GLU A 576 -8.60 -7.70 -15.43
CA GLU A 576 -8.03 -9.05 -15.37
C GLU A 576 -6.71 -9.12 -16.16
N ASN A 577 -5.90 -10.18 -15.99
CA ASN A 577 -4.63 -10.32 -16.71
C ASN A 577 -4.85 -10.32 -18.23
N GLU A 578 -5.95 -10.89 -18.69
CA GLU A 578 -6.31 -11.00 -20.09
C GLU A 578 -6.67 -9.63 -20.71
N ASP A 579 -6.91 -8.60 -19.91
CA ASP A 579 -7.25 -7.25 -20.38
C ASP A 579 -6.01 -6.39 -20.65
N LEU A 580 -4.84 -6.84 -20.20
CA LEU A 580 -3.57 -6.12 -20.24
C LEU A 580 -2.58 -6.76 -21.22
N LEU A 581 -1.85 -5.91 -21.95
CA LEU A 581 -0.80 -6.33 -22.88
C LEU A 581 0.31 -7.17 -22.23
N ASN A 582 0.71 -6.82 -21.00
CA ASN A 582 1.74 -7.52 -20.23
C ASN A 582 1.20 -8.76 -19.48
N HIS A 583 -0.11 -9.00 -19.52
CA HIS A 583 -0.78 -10.12 -18.85
C HIS A 583 -0.52 -10.25 -17.34
N ASN A 584 -0.31 -9.11 -16.66
CA ASN A 584 0.01 -9.12 -15.23
C ASN A 584 -0.60 -7.91 -14.50
N VAL A 585 -1.62 -8.16 -13.69
CA VAL A 585 -2.30 -7.15 -12.87
C VAL A 585 -1.46 -6.63 -11.69
N PHE A 586 -0.32 -7.26 -11.39
CA PHE A 586 0.63 -6.83 -10.37
C PHE A 586 1.78 -5.99 -10.94
N GLN A 587 1.79 -5.72 -12.25
CA GLN A 587 2.83 -4.92 -12.88
C GLN A 587 2.31 -3.52 -13.23
N THR A 588 2.89 -2.52 -12.59
CA THR A 588 2.84 -1.10 -12.95
C THR A 588 4.15 -0.74 -13.65
N GLU A 589 4.49 0.54 -13.73
CA GLU A 589 5.72 1.03 -14.32
C GLU A 589 6.43 2.03 -13.41
N TYR A 590 7.73 2.18 -13.66
CA TYR A 590 8.52 3.27 -13.11
C TYR A 590 9.32 4.00 -14.19
N VAL A 591 9.66 5.26 -13.91
CA VAL A 591 10.66 6.02 -14.67
C VAL A 591 11.57 6.79 -13.73
N LEU A 592 12.87 6.78 -14.02
CA LEU A 592 13.91 7.53 -13.32
C LEU A 592 14.42 8.64 -14.24
N TRP A 593 14.06 9.86 -13.91
CA TRP A 593 14.46 11.10 -14.58
C TRP A 593 15.53 11.84 -13.77
N SER A 594 16.37 12.62 -14.45
CA SER A 594 17.37 13.48 -13.81
C SER A 594 17.56 14.79 -14.58
N ASN A 595 17.80 15.90 -13.87
CA ASN A 595 18.14 17.20 -14.49
C ASN A 595 19.62 17.31 -14.90
N PHE A 596 20.35 16.20 -14.85
CA PHE A 596 21.72 16.06 -15.32
C PHE A 596 21.85 14.77 -16.14
N PRO A 597 22.86 14.65 -17.03
CA PRO A 597 23.01 13.46 -17.86
C PRO A 597 23.23 12.19 -17.04
N MET A 598 22.44 11.15 -17.31
CA MET A 598 22.59 9.80 -16.80
C MET A 598 22.42 8.79 -17.94
N GLU A 599 23.08 7.65 -17.85
CA GLU A 599 22.88 6.56 -18.80
C GLU A 599 21.43 6.02 -18.68
N ASN A 600 20.76 5.84 -19.81
CA ASN A 600 19.42 5.25 -19.86
C ASN A 600 19.52 3.71 -19.78
N LYS A 601 18.87 3.12 -18.78
CA LYS A 601 18.76 1.67 -18.61
C LYS A 601 17.29 1.24 -18.56
N LYS A 602 16.94 0.25 -19.38
CA LYS A 602 15.64 -0.45 -19.32
C LYS A 602 15.78 -1.69 -18.47
N ARG A 603 15.03 -1.76 -17.37
CA ARG A 603 15.11 -2.89 -16.43
C ARG A 603 13.80 -3.06 -15.68
N ASP A 604 13.20 -4.23 -15.77
CA ASP A 604 12.06 -4.59 -14.93
C ASP A 604 12.55 -4.91 -13.51
N LEU A 605 11.76 -4.51 -12.51
CA LEU A 605 12.11 -4.62 -11.10
C LEU A 605 10.93 -5.14 -10.28
N GLU A 606 11.25 -5.85 -9.21
CA GLU A 606 10.32 -6.04 -8.10
C GLU A 606 10.33 -4.79 -7.22
N SER A 607 9.21 -4.44 -6.57
CA SER A 607 9.11 -3.15 -5.86
C SER A 607 10.10 -3.04 -4.69
N TYR A 608 10.42 -4.16 -4.04
CA TYR A 608 11.48 -4.25 -3.03
C TYR A 608 12.91 -4.06 -3.58
N GLN A 609 13.12 -4.06 -4.90
CA GLN A 609 14.42 -3.76 -5.52
C GLN A 609 14.59 -2.29 -5.91
N LEU A 610 13.50 -1.50 -5.96
CA LEU A 610 13.50 -0.16 -6.57
C LEU A 610 14.47 0.80 -5.87
N SER A 611 14.44 0.88 -4.55
CA SER A 611 15.35 1.76 -3.79
C SER A 611 16.82 1.36 -3.96
N ALA A 612 17.12 0.06 -3.96
CA ALA A 612 18.46 -0.45 -4.19
C ALA A 612 18.97 -0.14 -5.60
N TYR A 613 18.09 -0.22 -6.61
CA TYR A 613 18.39 0.19 -7.98
C TYR A 613 18.66 1.70 -8.07
N VAL A 614 17.85 2.54 -7.44
CA VAL A 614 18.10 4.01 -7.40
C VAL A 614 19.45 4.32 -6.76
N MET A 615 19.77 3.66 -5.65
CA MET A 615 21.07 3.76 -4.98
C MET A 615 22.21 3.31 -5.91
N GLU A 616 22.03 2.21 -6.65
CA GLU A 616 23.00 1.70 -7.64
C GLU A 616 23.26 2.73 -8.74
N ARG A 617 22.21 3.37 -9.28
CA ARG A 617 22.32 4.41 -10.31
C ARG A 617 23.09 5.64 -9.82
N LEU A 618 23.15 5.85 -8.51
CA LEU A 618 23.90 6.93 -7.84
C LEU A 618 25.27 6.47 -7.30
N ASN A 619 25.67 5.23 -7.59
CA ASN A 619 26.89 4.60 -7.08
C ASN A 619 26.93 4.54 -5.54
N TYR A 620 25.77 4.30 -4.92
CA TYR A 620 25.59 4.10 -3.48
C TYR A 620 25.25 2.64 -3.20
N ASP A 621 25.88 2.07 -2.17
CA ASP A 621 25.78 0.67 -1.82
C ASP A 621 25.68 0.42 -0.31
N ASN A 622 25.41 1.44 0.51
CA ASN A 622 25.28 1.23 1.96
C ASN A 622 23.87 0.72 2.33
N GLY A 623 23.83 -0.12 3.36
CA GLY A 623 22.65 -0.88 3.78
C GLY A 623 22.73 -2.37 3.43
N VAL A 624 22.24 -3.23 4.33
CA VAL A 624 22.23 -4.69 4.20
C VAL A 624 21.41 -5.13 2.98
N LEU A 625 20.13 -4.77 2.94
CA LEU A 625 19.24 -5.18 1.84
C LEU A 625 19.58 -4.46 0.54
N THR A 626 20.04 -3.21 0.61
CA THR A 626 20.58 -2.49 -0.55
C THR A 626 21.72 -3.26 -1.22
N LYS A 627 22.76 -3.67 -0.46
CA LYS A 627 23.85 -4.51 -1.00
C LYS A 627 23.35 -5.85 -1.53
N PHE A 628 22.45 -6.48 -0.78
CA PHE A 628 21.90 -7.78 -1.14
C PHE A 628 21.19 -7.74 -2.51
N HIS A 629 20.28 -6.78 -2.73
CA HIS A 629 19.61 -6.63 -4.02
C HIS A 629 20.58 -6.29 -5.15
N GLN A 630 21.60 -5.47 -4.90
CA GLN A 630 22.59 -5.08 -5.91
C GLN A 630 23.54 -6.21 -6.31
N ARG A 631 23.83 -7.16 -5.41
CA ARG A 631 24.90 -8.17 -5.58
C ARG A 631 24.39 -9.60 -5.75
N CYS A 632 23.17 -9.89 -5.30
CA CYS A 632 22.65 -11.24 -5.21
C CYS A 632 21.34 -11.47 -5.97
N SER A 633 20.82 -10.48 -6.72
CA SER A 633 19.53 -10.61 -7.44
C SER A 633 19.47 -11.79 -8.41
N ASP A 634 20.62 -12.20 -8.94
CA ASP A 634 20.72 -13.25 -9.96
C ASP A 634 21.06 -14.62 -9.35
N GLU A 635 21.21 -14.70 -8.02
CA GLU A 635 21.60 -15.91 -7.31
C GLU A 635 20.40 -16.87 -7.16
N PRO A 636 20.60 -18.20 -7.33
CA PRO A 636 19.49 -19.16 -7.28
C PRO A 636 18.72 -19.19 -5.95
N ASN A 637 19.39 -18.86 -4.84
CA ASN A 637 18.83 -18.85 -3.49
C ASN A 637 18.40 -17.45 -3.03
N TYR A 638 18.29 -16.48 -3.95
CA TYR A 638 17.98 -15.08 -3.63
C TYR A 638 16.75 -14.90 -2.72
N GLN A 639 15.62 -15.55 -3.00
CA GLN A 639 14.42 -15.41 -2.17
C GLN A 639 14.57 -16.07 -0.78
N GLU A 640 15.28 -17.19 -0.69
CA GLU A 640 15.54 -17.88 0.58
C GLU A 640 16.47 -17.06 1.47
N GLU A 641 17.56 -16.52 0.91
CA GLU A 641 18.48 -15.62 1.61
C GLU A 641 17.80 -14.28 1.97
N LEU A 642 16.92 -13.76 1.11
CA LEU A 642 16.13 -12.56 1.40
C LEU A 642 15.20 -12.79 2.60
N MET A 643 14.48 -13.91 2.62
CA MET A 643 13.63 -14.30 3.75
C MET A 643 14.45 -14.48 5.04
N LEU A 644 15.63 -15.09 4.94
CA LEU A 644 16.58 -15.26 6.05
C LEU A 644 16.98 -13.91 6.66
N LEU A 645 17.42 -12.97 5.83
CA LEU A 645 17.82 -11.63 6.27
C LEU A 645 16.65 -10.86 6.88
N GLN A 646 15.49 -10.84 6.21
CA GLN A 646 14.29 -10.18 6.72
C GLN A 646 13.86 -10.73 8.08
N TYR A 647 13.89 -12.05 8.25
CA TYR A 647 13.59 -12.70 9.52
C TYR A 647 14.59 -12.30 10.61
N ASP A 648 15.90 -12.38 10.35
CA ASP A 648 16.95 -12.01 11.31
C ASP A 648 16.84 -10.54 11.74
N MET A 649 16.61 -9.63 10.78
CA MET A 649 16.50 -8.19 11.02
C MET A 649 15.31 -7.82 11.92
N LEU A 650 14.15 -8.45 11.74
CA LEU A 650 12.91 -8.08 12.42
C LEU A 650 12.55 -8.96 13.63
N TYR A 651 12.82 -10.27 13.57
CA TYR A 651 12.30 -11.27 14.49
C TYR A 651 13.38 -12.14 15.15
N GLY A 652 14.46 -12.43 14.44
CA GLY A 652 15.52 -13.35 14.87
C GLY A 652 16.52 -12.73 15.86
N ASN A 653 17.76 -13.20 15.79
CA ASN A 653 18.83 -12.82 16.71
C ASN A 653 19.49 -11.50 16.31
N ARG A 654 19.15 -10.94 15.15
CA ARG A 654 19.77 -9.73 14.59
C ARG A 654 21.26 -9.91 14.39
N THR A 655 21.65 -11.12 14.00
CA THR A 655 23.02 -11.53 13.73
C THR A 655 23.67 -10.62 12.68
N VAL A 656 22.91 -10.20 11.67
CA VAL A 656 23.37 -9.27 10.65
C VAL A 656 23.83 -7.93 11.26
N TYR A 657 23.25 -7.54 12.40
CA TYR A 657 23.59 -6.35 13.19
C TYR A 657 24.37 -6.66 14.48
N GLU A 658 25.05 -7.80 14.58
CA GLU A 658 25.82 -8.16 15.77
C GLU A 658 24.98 -8.24 17.06
N GLY A 659 23.70 -8.60 16.92
CA GLY A 659 22.75 -8.82 18.02
C GLY A 659 21.93 -7.59 18.43
N ILE A 660 22.24 -6.40 17.90
CA ILE A 660 21.58 -5.15 18.30
C ILE A 660 21.10 -4.40 17.06
N ASN A 661 19.79 -4.11 16.98
CA ASN A 661 19.25 -3.27 15.92
C ASN A 661 19.84 -1.84 16.05
N PRO A 662 20.61 -1.34 15.06
CA PRO A 662 21.30 -0.06 15.16
C PRO A 662 20.36 1.13 14.90
N TYR A 663 19.17 0.88 14.34
CA TYR A 663 18.24 1.93 13.94
C TYR A 663 17.37 2.36 15.12
N ILE A 664 17.33 3.67 15.35
CA ILE A 664 16.59 4.29 16.44
C ILE A 664 15.51 5.17 15.86
N GLU A 665 14.30 5.06 16.41
CA GLU A 665 13.16 5.87 16.02
C GLU A 665 13.50 7.36 16.11
N LYS A 666 13.35 8.06 14.99
CA LYS A 666 13.61 9.50 14.93
C LYS A 666 12.50 10.30 15.60
N THR A 667 12.88 11.45 16.16
CA THR A 667 11.89 12.49 16.46
C THR A 667 11.55 13.20 15.16
N MET A 668 10.40 12.87 14.59
CA MET A 668 9.96 13.40 13.30
C MET A 668 9.23 14.73 13.47
N GLN A 669 9.60 15.73 12.68
CA GLN A 669 8.88 17.00 12.59
C GLN A 669 7.63 16.82 11.74
N MET A 670 6.47 17.23 12.24
CA MET A 670 5.26 17.29 11.42
C MET A 670 5.22 18.63 10.67
N GLY A 671 5.05 18.57 9.34
CA GLY A 671 5.21 19.70 8.43
C GLY A 671 6.67 20.00 8.07
N ILE A 672 6.90 20.61 6.91
CA ILE A 672 8.26 21.06 6.50
C ILE A 672 8.69 22.31 7.27
N ILE A 673 7.78 23.27 7.45
CA ILE A 673 8.04 24.55 8.12
C ILE A 673 7.09 24.67 9.31
N ASN A 674 7.63 25.03 10.47
CA ASN A 674 6.85 25.15 11.70
C ASN A 674 5.80 26.27 11.61
N THR A 675 4.64 26.01 12.20
CA THR A 675 3.64 27.04 12.49
C THR A 675 4.13 27.93 13.64
N SER A 676 3.99 29.24 13.50
CA SER A 676 4.42 30.21 14.51
C SER A 676 3.38 31.31 14.74
N ILE A 677 3.40 31.91 15.93
CA ILE A 677 2.57 33.06 16.29
C ILE A 677 3.48 34.27 16.37
N ALA A 678 3.15 35.31 15.60
CA ALA A 678 3.84 36.59 15.62
C ALA A 678 3.17 37.58 16.57
N ASP A 679 1.83 37.62 16.59
CA ASP A 679 1.06 38.56 17.42
C ASP A 679 -0.34 38.02 17.75
N VAL A 680 -0.92 38.45 18.86
CA VAL A 680 -2.29 38.13 19.26
C VAL A 680 -2.97 39.38 19.82
N TYR A 681 -4.11 39.76 19.25
CA TYR A 681 -4.84 40.95 19.70
C TYR A 681 -6.37 40.76 19.66
N GLU A 682 -7.06 41.53 20.49
CA GLU A 682 -8.53 41.59 20.49
C GLU A 682 -9.06 42.62 19.50
N LYS A 683 -10.15 42.29 18.81
CA LYS A 683 -10.94 43.27 18.07
C LYS A 683 -12.43 42.92 18.12
N GLY A 684 -13.18 43.70 18.90
CA GLY A 684 -14.60 43.47 19.12
C GLY A 684 -14.84 42.29 20.08
N GLU A 685 -15.58 41.29 19.65
CA GLU A 685 -15.82 40.04 20.40
C GLU A 685 -14.98 38.88 19.84
N ALA A 686 -13.82 39.15 19.26
CA ALA A 686 -12.96 38.11 18.71
C ALA A 686 -11.49 38.37 19.04
N VAL A 687 -10.74 37.28 19.16
CA VAL A 687 -9.27 37.27 19.27
C VAL A 687 -8.70 36.92 17.89
N PHE A 688 -7.75 37.73 17.42
CA PHE A 688 -7.02 37.53 16.18
C PHE A 688 -5.64 37.00 16.50
N ILE A 689 -5.21 35.96 15.79
CA ILE A 689 -3.89 35.36 15.90
C ILE A 689 -3.21 35.59 14.57
N ILE A 690 -2.11 36.35 14.59
CA ILE A 690 -1.26 36.63 13.44
C ILE A 690 0.00 35.77 13.55
N GLY A 691 0.41 35.17 12.45
CA GLY A 691 1.57 34.29 12.44
C GLY A 691 1.90 33.80 11.05
N ASP A 692 2.57 32.66 10.98
CA ASP A 692 3.01 32.05 9.72
C ASP A 692 2.66 30.56 9.68
N ASN A 693 2.44 30.07 8.46
CA ASN A 693 2.15 28.66 8.14
C ASN A 693 0.90 28.12 8.85
N PHE A 694 -0.15 28.93 8.89
CA PHE A 694 -1.48 28.44 9.21
C PHE A 694 -2.08 27.72 8.00
N THR A 695 -2.96 26.78 8.28
CA THR A 695 -3.70 25.97 7.31
C THR A 695 -5.16 25.87 7.74
N PRO A 696 -6.07 25.37 6.88
CA PRO A 696 -7.45 25.07 7.27
C PRO A 696 -7.57 24.09 8.46
N TRP A 697 -6.47 23.43 8.84
CA TRP A 697 -6.38 22.44 9.91
C TRP A 697 -5.81 23.02 11.22
N SER A 698 -5.48 24.32 11.23
CA SER A 698 -4.98 25.03 12.39
C SER A 698 -6.11 25.32 13.39
N VAL A 699 -5.90 24.93 14.64
CA VAL A 699 -6.81 25.20 15.76
C VAL A 699 -6.07 25.96 16.85
N VAL A 700 -6.64 27.06 17.30
CA VAL A 700 -6.11 27.84 18.42
C VAL A 700 -6.49 27.14 19.72
N TYR A 701 -5.49 26.94 20.57
CA TYR A 701 -5.65 26.49 21.94
C TYR A 701 -5.41 27.67 22.87
N MET A 702 -6.25 27.79 23.90
CA MET A 702 -6.06 28.75 24.96
C MET A 702 -6.18 28.04 26.30
N ASP A 703 -5.12 28.05 27.10
CA ASP A 703 -4.99 27.28 28.36
C ASP A 703 -5.26 25.78 28.15
N ASP A 704 -4.61 25.19 27.12
CA ASP A 704 -4.76 23.80 26.67
C ASP A 704 -6.17 23.38 26.18
N GLU A 705 -7.13 24.31 26.13
CA GLU A 705 -8.47 24.03 25.61
C GLU A 705 -8.61 24.47 24.15
N PRO A 706 -9.01 23.57 23.23
CA PRO A 706 -9.20 23.90 21.82
C PRO A 706 -10.39 24.86 21.65
N LYS A 707 -10.21 25.89 20.83
CA LYS A 707 -11.24 26.89 20.54
C LYS A 707 -11.81 26.72 19.14
N GLU A 708 -13.06 27.14 18.98
CA GLU A 708 -13.63 27.31 17.64
C GLU A 708 -12.76 28.32 16.89
N THR A 709 -12.12 27.85 15.81
CA THR A 709 -11.11 28.61 15.09
C THR A 709 -11.58 28.79 13.65
N ILE A 710 -11.59 30.03 13.19
CA ILE A 710 -11.87 30.38 11.81
C ILE A 710 -10.53 30.62 11.12
N TYR A 711 -10.21 29.79 10.14
CA TYR A 711 -9.10 30.01 9.22
C TYR A 711 -9.47 31.12 8.23
N VAL A 712 -8.65 32.18 8.17
CA VAL A 712 -8.85 33.28 7.21
C VAL A 712 -7.88 33.13 6.04
N ASP A 713 -6.60 33.03 6.36
CA ASP A 713 -5.49 32.83 5.43
C ASP A 713 -4.28 32.24 6.17
N LYS A 714 -3.20 31.98 5.43
CA LYS A 714 -1.97 31.37 5.94
C LYS A 714 -1.27 32.16 7.06
N ASN A 715 -1.70 33.39 7.33
CA ASN A 715 -1.13 34.28 8.33
C ASN A 715 -2.13 34.73 9.41
N THR A 716 -3.41 34.40 9.27
CA THR A 716 -4.47 34.93 10.15
C THR A 716 -5.48 33.85 10.58
N LEU A 717 -5.65 33.70 11.89
CA LEU A 717 -6.74 32.93 12.51
C LEU A 717 -7.62 33.83 13.38
N ILE A 718 -8.89 33.46 13.54
CA ILE A 718 -9.85 34.18 14.38
C ILE A 718 -10.52 33.21 15.35
N VAL A 719 -10.59 33.59 16.62
CA VAL A 719 -11.41 32.91 17.64
C VAL A 719 -12.58 33.82 18.02
N PRO A 720 -13.82 33.49 17.59
CA PRO A 720 -14.99 34.30 17.88
C PRO A 720 -15.50 34.12 19.32
N TYR A 721 -16.17 35.16 19.83
CA TYR A 721 -16.80 35.23 21.15
C TYR A 721 -15.86 34.96 22.34
N GLU A 722 -14.58 35.23 22.17
CA GLU A 722 -13.56 35.00 23.18
C GLU A 722 -12.84 36.32 23.53
N LYS A 723 -12.25 36.36 24.73
CA LYS A 723 -11.44 37.50 25.19
C LYS A 723 -10.03 37.04 25.52
N LEU A 724 -9.05 37.84 25.11
CA LEU A 724 -7.67 37.82 25.57
C LEU A 724 -7.66 38.22 27.05
N LYS A 725 -7.28 37.25 27.89
CA LYS A 725 -6.89 37.45 29.29
C LYS A 725 -5.45 36.93 29.39
N GLU A 726 -4.85 36.97 30.56
CA GLU A 726 -3.59 36.24 30.84
C GLU A 726 -3.82 34.73 30.53
N LYS A 727 -3.50 34.31 29.30
CA LYS A 727 -3.73 32.97 28.76
C LYS A 727 -2.48 32.50 28.03
N GLU A 728 -2.20 31.20 28.12
CA GLU A 728 -1.22 30.56 27.25
C GLU A 728 -1.88 30.23 25.92
N ILE A 729 -1.33 30.72 24.81
CA ILE A 729 -1.92 30.53 23.48
C ILE A 729 -0.93 29.79 22.58
N PHE A 730 -1.39 28.74 21.92
CA PHE A 730 -0.64 28.11 20.84
C PHE A 730 -1.57 27.70 19.72
N VAL A 731 -1.01 27.52 18.52
CA VAL A 731 -1.73 26.96 17.38
C VAL A 731 -1.35 25.50 17.24
N GLY A 732 -2.33 24.62 17.31
CA GLY A 732 -2.18 23.19 17.07
C GLY A 732 -2.61 22.83 15.65
N GLN A 733 -1.85 21.97 14.98
CA GLN A 733 -2.28 21.34 13.74
C GLN A 733 -3.03 20.05 14.06
N VAL A 734 -4.29 19.94 13.64
CA VAL A 734 -5.17 18.85 14.03
C VAL A 734 -5.77 18.12 12.85
N THR A 735 -5.97 16.81 12.99
CA THR A 735 -6.68 16.00 11.99
C THR A 735 -8.19 16.29 12.01
N ASP A 736 -8.88 15.80 10.98
CA ASP A 736 -10.34 15.72 10.90
C ASP A 736 -10.99 15.06 12.13
N THR A 737 -10.31 14.06 12.67
CA THR A 737 -10.64 13.26 13.86
C THR A 737 -10.15 13.89 15.18
N LYS A 738 -9.70 15.15 15.14
CA LYS A 738 -9.28 15.97 16.30
C LYS A 738 -8.04 15.42 17.03
N ILE A 739 -7.17 14.72 16.34
CA ILE A 739 -5.85 14.32 16.86
C ILE A 739 -4.89 15.49 16.65
N LEU A 740 -4.23 15.95 17.71
CA LEU A 740 -3.18 16.97 17.66
C LEU A 740 -1.88 16.35 17.11
N LEU A 741 -1.40 16.87 15.97
CA LEU A 741 -0.18 16.40 15.31
C LEU A 741 1.06 17.18 15.73
N SER A 742 0.95 18.50 15.84
CA SER A 742 2.01 19.40 16.30
C SER A 742 1.42 20.66 16.93
N LYS A 743 2.27 21.41 17.64
CA LYS A 743 1.91 22.71 18.22
C LYS A 743 3.00 23.74 17.93
N SER A 744 2.60 24.99 17.74
CA SER A 744 3.51 26.13 17.71
C SER A 744 4.18 26.34 19.07
N GLU A 745 5.16 27.24 19.11
CA GLU A 745 5.61 27.83 20.37
C GLU A 745 4.44 28.53 21.07
N ILE A 746 4.50 28.58 22.40
CA ILE A 746 3.48 29.22 23.23
C ILE A 746 3.70 30.73 23.19
N TRP A 747 2.67 31.45 22.75
CA TRP A 747 2.57 32.89 22.89
C TRP A 747 2.01 33.24 24.27
N ASN A 748 2.66 34.19 24.94
CA ASN A 748 2.25 34.75 26.23
C ASN A 748 2.42 36.28 26.19
N GLU A 749 1.46 37.01 26.76
CA GLU A 749 1.44 38.48 26.83
C GLU A 749 2.67 39.07 27.59
N ASN A 750 3.39 38.23 28.35
CA ASN A 750 4.59 38.61 29.12
C ASN A 750 5.93 38.31 28.42
N ASN A 751 5.93 37.81 27.17
CA ASN A 751 7.13 37.37 26.44
C ASN A 751 7.63 38.37 25.37
N GLU A 752 7.19 39.64 25.39
CA GLU A 752 7.76 40.72 24.55
C GLU A 752 9.11 41.26 25.07
#